data_AF-A0A1D7QCA9-F1
#
_entry.id   AF-A0A1D7QCA9-F1
#
_cell.length_a   1.000
_cell.length_b   1.000
_cell.length_c   1.000
_cell.angle_alpha   90.00
_cell.angle_beta   90.00
_cell.angle_gamma   90.00
#
_symmetry.space_group_name_H-M   'P 1'
#
loop_
_entity.id
_entity.type
_entity.pdbx_description
1 polymer ?
#
loop_
_entity_poly.entity_id
_entity_poly.type
_entity_poly.pdbx_seq_one_letter_code
_entity_poly.pdbx_strand_id
1 'polypeptide(L)'
;MTSFNPILTLTEIQTQKINAQLDQIHRELLSAAVRDDTGLYWPVPYYENPDEFSFKTTIDLFNGSAGIAIYFIARFEFYGRDEDLKTAEEIMGKALAAEEVLQPTSFGFYTGLTGLVYTCIRLYELNQQKKYLDTATRLIIRNQENMVKNTVKADFLSGYSGSLFVITLLYHHLKTAALLAIIRQLADRLVREARISETGLKWDYNRSKSAFDSLAGFSHGASGIAYSVMQVGQYFKNEALLYLAEQALQYEMQYFHPESENWLDLRLGSYRLSLPNAHKWDLNLFLPEMKEVNSWAHGATGIGLSRLYAWQITGNQDYWDQCKVILNRCATDLKVMKRTDFTLCSGYFGMVPFLLKFQELSGENHQDLLWSIAEAAGQQYERERSYNTYISAGTSDYGLLSGKTGVAYMLLQLLNPKMTNVVYPVLPPAPDGTKDLLNLPKPDLQQVIFSTYYPKTIQLLNHHELDFIAGIQAEDIQEFEKELHRKINLLPAAKGWEIMEVFNFESKMTNCWKTHKGHLCYARKNEFIRNRNQQLSLLTEEDFLNLYLELSDHVRFYPLNSGLRNIMSLKQSDQAALFIQEESGLSTFFIGRLPGLIVNQLCKEAIKGTALIDALLNAFPEQEQGAPEHRVLKERIVLQIKALVRSGIIGPANTSF
;
A
#
# COMPACT_ATOMS: atom_id res chain seq x y z
N MET A 1 5.84 37.42 -0.68
CA MET A 1 5.20 38.02 0.51
C MET A 1 3.82 38.51 0.11
N THR A 2 2.81 37.65 0.30
CA THR A 2 1.39 38.01 0.25
C THR A 2 0.86 37.76 1.65
N SER A 3 0.40 38.81 2.31
CA SER A 3 -0.21 38.76 3.63
C SER A 3 -1.58 38.08 3.53
N PHE A 4 -1.67 36.80 3.89
CA PHE A 4 -2.93 36.10 4.03
C PHE A 4 -3.53 36.31 5.43
N ASN A 5 -4.78 36.79 5.46
CA ASN A 5 -5.63 36.95 6.65
C ASN A 5 -5.83 35.60 7.35
N PRO A 6 -5.95 35.55 8.70
CA PRO A 6 -6.14 34.29 9.41
C PRO A 6 -7.57 33.77 9.17
N ILE A 7 -7.70 32.64 8.45
CA ILE A 7 -9.00 32.03 8.10
C ILE A 7 -9.57 31.18 9.26
N LEU A 8 -8.90 31.09 10.41
CA LEU A 8 -9.50 30.54 11.63
C LEU A 8 -9.90 31.65 12.59
N THR A 9 -11.21 31.88 12.68
CA THR A 9 -11.85 32.72 13.70
C THR A 9 -12.74 31.84 14.55
N LEU A 10 -12.13 30.99 15.39
CA LEU A 10 -12.83 30.40 16.53
C LEU A 10 -13.42 31.55 17.36
N THR A 11 -14.68 31.44 17.77
CA THR A 11 -15.25 32.42 18.70
C THR A 11 -14.52 32.35 20.04
N GLU A 12 -14.64 33.39 20.86
CA GLU A 12 -14.06 33.39 22.20
C GLU A 12 -14.55 32.20 23.03
N ILE A 13 -15.84 31.87 22.94
CA ILE A 13 -16.46 30.72 23.63
C ILE A 13 -15.87 29.40 23.12
N GLN A 14 -15.72 29.24 21.80
CA GLN A 14 -15.12 28.03 21.23
C GLN A 14 -13.65 27.87 21.68
N THR A 15 -12.91 28.97 21.68
CA THR A 15 -11.52 29.02 22.15
C THR A 15 -11.41 28.65 23.63
N GLN A 16 -12.30 29.18 24.47
CA GLN A 16 -12.37 28.82 25.90
C GLN A 16 -12.68 27.34 26.11
N LYS A 17 -13.64 26.77 25.36
CA LYS A 17 -13.96 25.34 25.42
C LYS A 17 -12.78 24.46 25.01
N ILE A 18 -12.06 24.82 23.94
CA ILE A 18 -10.85 24.08 23.51
C ILE A 18 -9.77 24.14 24.58
N ASN A 19 -9.49 25.33 25.14
CA ASN A 19 -8.52 25.48 26.22
C ASN A 19 -8.89 24.65 27.45
N ALA A 20 -10.17 24.62 27.85
CA ALA A 20 -10.62 23.78 28.95
C ALA A 20 -10.39 22.28 28.70
N GLN A 21 -10.62 21.80 27.45
CA GLN A 21 -10.29 20.42 27.07
C GLN A 21 -8.78 20.16 27.12
N LEU A 22 -7.96 21.07 26.60
CA LEU A 22 -6.49 20.96 26.63
C LEU A 22 -5.95 20.89 28.05
N ASP A 23 -6.46 21.73 28.96
CA ASP A 23 -6.09 21.72 30.37
C ASP A 23 -6.50 20.43 31.06
N GLN A 24 -7.69 19.91 30.76
CA GLN A 24 -8.16 18.64 31.30
C GLN A 24 -7.27 17.47 30.86
N ILE A 25 -7.00 17.34 29.56
CA ILE A 25 -6.13 16.28 29.02
C ILE A 25 -4.72 16.40 29.60
N HIS A 26 -4.19 17.63 29.70
CA HIS A 26 -2.85 17.84 30.22
C HIS A 26 -2.72 17.47 31.70
N ARG A 27 -3.70 17.84 32.55
CA ARG A 27 -3.71 17.42 33.97
C ARG A 27 -3.74 15.90 34.10
N GLU A 28 -4.57 15.23 33.31
CA GLU A 28 -4.63 13.78 33.31
C GLU A 28 -3.33 13.13 32.84
N LEU A 29 -2.74 13.65 31.75
CA LEU A 29 -1.45 13.19 31.26
C LEU A 29 -0.37 13.33 32.34
N LEU A 30 -0.26 14.48 33.00
CA LEU A 30 0.71 14.67 34.09
C LEU A 30 0.44 13.73 35.27
N SER A 31 -0.83 13.47 35.61
CA SER A 31 -1.20 12.54 36.70
C SER A 31 -0.84 11.08 36.39
N ALA A 32 -0.81 10.71 35.11
CA ALA A 32 -0.45 9.37 34.65
C ALA A 32 1.06 9.21 34.38
N ALA A 33 1.84 10.28 34.55
CA ALA A 33 3.27 10.26 34.28
C ALA A 33 4.01 9.38 35.29
N VAL A 34 4.86 8.51 34.79
CA VAL A 34 5.77 7.71 35.62
C VAL A 34 7.17 8.29 35.52
N ARG A 35 7.79 8.53 36.68
CA ARG A 35 9.17 9.03 36.78
C ARG A 35 10.00 8.05 37.59
N ASP A 36 11.12 7.62 37.01
CA ASP A 36 12.13 6.79 37.66
C ASP A 36 13.53 7.39 37.46
N ASP A 37 14.56 6.68 37.91
CA ASP A 37 15.97 7.10 37.82
C ASP A 37 16.46 7.30 36.37
N THR A 38 15.73 6.74 35.40
CA THR A 38 16.08 6.80 33.97
C THR A 38 15.29 7.85 33.20
N GLY A 39 14.26 8.45 33.80
CA GLY A 39 13.54 9.61 33.27
C GLY A 39 12.01 9.50 33.36
N LEU A 40 11.33 10.23 32.46
CA LEU A 40 9.88 10.38 32.43
C LEU A 40 9.26 9.57 31.29
N TYR A 41 8.17 8.85 31.56
CA TYR A 41 7.48 8.04 30.55
C TYR A 41 6.02 7.76 30.90
N TRP A 42 5.29 7.22 29.93
CA TRP A 42 3.91 6.77 30.06
C TRP A 42 3.76 5.36 29.50
N PRO A 43 3.27 4.41 30.29
CA PRO A 43 2.78 3.14 29.76
C PRO A 43 1.53 3.40 28.90
N VAL A 44 1.48 2.81 27.71
CA VAL A 44 0.34 2.90 26.80
C VAL A 44 -0.24 1.51 26.52
N PRO A 45 -1.52 1.40 26.18
CA PRO A 45 -2.12 0.13 25.80
C PRO A 45 -1.41 -0.52 24.60
N TYR A 46 -1.06 -1.79 24.76
CA TYR A 46 -0.50 -2.65 23.75
C TYR A 46 -1.39 -3.87 23.60
N TYR A 47 -2.14 -3.93 22.51
CA TYR A 47 -3.09 -4.99 22.22
C TYR A 47 -2.39 -6.19 21.59
N GLU A 48 -2.55 -7.37 22.19
CA GLU A 48 -2.11 -8.64 21.60
C GLU A 48 -3.19 -9.17 20.65
N ASN A 49 -4.45 -8.94 21.01
CA ASN A 49 -5.65 -9.16 20.20
C ASN A 49 -6.73 -8.14 20.64
N PRO A 50 -7.92 -8.10 20.00
CA PRO A 50 -8.94 -7.11 20.34
C PRO A 50 -9.43 -7.14 21.79
N ASP A 51 -9.35 -8.30 22.45
CA ASP A 51 -9.90 -8.51 23.80
C ASP A 51 -8.82 -8.48 24.90
N GLU A 52 -7.55 -8.68 24.53
CA GLU A 52 -6.42 -8.76 25.46
C GLU A 52 -5.37 -7.68 25.18
N PHE A 53 -5.06 -6.90 26.22
CA PHE A 53 -4.04 -5.87 26.17
C PHE A 53 -3.19 -5.84 27.45
N SER A 54 -1.98 -5.31 27.30
CA SER A 54 -1.07 -4.97 28.39
C SER A 54 -0.67 -3.50 28.28
N PHE A 55 -0.02 -2.95 29.30
CA PHE A 55 0.59 -1.63 29.20
C PHE A 55 2.09 -1.78 28.96
N LYS A 56 2.59 -1.16 27.89
CA LYS A 56 4.00 -1.16 27.53
C LYS A 56 4.50 0.25 27.29
N THR A 57 5.80 0.45 27.50
CA THR A 57 6.48 1.67 27.06
C THR A 57 7.22 1.33 25.78
N THR A 58 6.84 1.97 24.68
CA THR A 58 7.53 1.86 23.39
C THR A 58 8.19 3.19 23.04
N ILE A 59 9.13 3.18 22.11
CA ILE A 59 9.85 4.40 21.70
C ILE A 59 9.19 5.15 20.54
N ASP A 60 8.24 4.51 19.84
CA ASP A 60 7.75 4.95 18.55
C ASP A 60 6.92 6.25 18.61
N LEU A 61 6.68 6.82 17.43
CA LEU A 61 5.91 8.05 17.27
C LEU A 61 4.39 7.81 17.34
N PHE A 62 3.95 6.58 17.07
CA PHE A 62 2.54 6.22 17.00
C PHE A 62 1.88 6.35 18.37
N ASN A 63 2.32 5.54 19.33
CA ASN A 63 1.81 5.58 20.70
C ASN A 63 2.94 5.66 21.74
N GLY A 64 4.19 5.52 21.31
CA GLY A 64 5.33 5.52 22.21
C GLY A 64 5.78 6.91 22.70
N SER A 65 6.92 6.88 23.36
CA SER A 65 7.56 8.02 24.01
C SER A 65 7.82 9.18 23.02
N ALA A 66 8.20 8.87 21.78
CA ALA A 66 8.41 9.91 20.76
C ALA A 66 7.10 10.64 20.40
N GLY A 67 5.96 9.95 20.38
CA GLY A 67 4.65 10.55 20.13
C GLY A 67 4.24 11.53 21.22
N ILE A 68 4.43 11.14 22.48
CA ILE A 68 4.14 12.00 23.63
C ILE A 68 5.10 13.19 23.67
N ALA A 69 6.39 12.99 23.35
CA ALA A 69 7.34 14.09 23.23
C ALA A 69 6.94 15.09 22.12
N ILE A 70 6.42 14.63 20.98
CA ILE A 70 5.87 15.52 19.93
C ILE A 70 4.70 16.36 20.46
N TYR A 71 3.83 15.81 21.31
CA TYR A 71 2.77 16.60 21.95
C TYR A 71 3.35 17.71 22.84
N PHE A 72 4.36 17.43 23.66
CA PHE A 72 5.01 18.46 24.48
C PHE A 72 5.78 19.49 23.64
N ILE A 73 6.39 19.08 22.53
CA ILE A 73 6.97 19.98 21.54
C ILE A 73 5.91 20.93 20.97
N ALA A 74 4.73 20.42 20.64
CA ALA A 74 3.63 21.25 20.14
C ALA A 74 3.11 22.23 21.19
N ARG A 75 3.07 21.82 22.47
CA ARG A 75 2.74 22.72 23.58
C ARG A 75 3.77 23.83 23.71
N PHE A 76 5.06 23.53 23.58
CA PHE A 76 6.11 24.54 23.60
C PHE A 76 5.96 25.51 22.41
N GLU A 77 5.74 25.00 21.19
CA GLU A 77 5.48 25.84 20.00
C GLU A 77 4.28 26.78 20.19
N PHE A 78 3.24 26.32 20.90
CA PHE A 78 2.03 27.11 21.13
C PHE A 78 2.13 28.10 22.30
N TYR A 79 2.57 27.63 23.47
CA TYR A 79 2.55 28.41 24.72
C TYR A 79 3.89 29.10 25.03
N GLY A 80 5.01 28.65 24.45
CA GLY A 80 6.34 29.19 24.71
C GLY A 80 6.89 28.90 26.11
N ARG A 81 6.41 27.86 26.79
CA ARG A 81 6.85 27.52 28.16
C ARG A 81 8.00 26.53 28.16
N ASP A 82 9.13 26.93 28.74
CA ASP A 82 10.34 26.09 28.83
C ASP A 82 10.11 24.74 29.52
N GLU A 83 9.14 24.65 30.43
CA GLU A 83 8.74 23.40 31.10
C GLU A 83 8.24 22.34 30.10
N ASP A 84 7.50 22.74 29.06
CA ASP A 84 7.01 21.82 28.03
C ASP A 84 8.20 21.28 27.20
N LEU A 85 9.15 22.13 26.83
CA LEU A 85 10.37 21.71 26.11
C LEU A 85 11.24 20.79 26.96
N LYS A 86 11.48 21.15 28.23
CA LYS A 86 12.24 20.32 29.17
C LYS A 86 11.59 18.95 29.35
N THR A 87 10.26 18.89 29.42
CA THR A 87 9.52 17.63 29.51
C THR A 87 9.76 16.77 28.26
N ALA A 88 9.70 17.35 27.06
CA ALA A 88 10.02 16.63 25.83
C ALA A 88 11.47 16.11 25.81
N GLU A 89 12.42 16.91 26.29
CA GLU A 89 13.84 16.50 26.39
C GLU A 89 14.05 15.35 27.39
N GLU A 90 13.36 15.35 28.53
CA GLU A 90 13.41 14.27 29.53
C GLU A 90 12.84 12.95 28.99
N ILE A 91 11.70 13.01 28.28
CA ILE A 91 11.10 11.85 27.62
C ILE A 91 12.08 11.26 26.60
N MET A 92 12.64 12.12 25.76
CA MET A 92 13.57 11.70 24.71
C MET A 92 14.90 11.20 25.28
N GLY A 93 15.37 11.75 26.40
CA GLY A 93 16.53 11.25 27.12
C GLY A 93 16.38 9.79 27.52
N LYS A 94 15.23 9.44 28.12
CA LYS A 94 14.91 8.04 28.48
C LYS A 94 14.74 7.16 27.25
N ALA A 95 13.97 7.62 26.26
CA ALA A 95 13.69 6.84 25.05
C ALA A 95 14.97 6.47 24.29
N LEU A 96 15.92 7.41 24.14
CA LEU A 96 17.19 7.20 23.46
C LEU A 96 18.13 6.22 24.20
N ALA A 97 17.94 6.02 25.49
CA ALA A 97 18.68 5.06 26.30
C ALA A 97 18.00 3.67 26.38
N ALA A 98 16.80 3.51 25.84
CA ALA A 98 16.04 2.26 25.91
C ALA A 98 16.71 1.13 25.10
N GLU A 99 16.56 -0.10 25.59
CA GLU A 99 17.07 -1.30 24.91
C GLU A 99 16.52 -1.44 23.47
N GLU A 100 15.27 -1.04 23.25
CA GLU A 100 14.63 -1.02 21.92
C GLU A 100 15.38 -0.12 20.92
N VAL A 101 16.07 0.94 21.36
CA VAL A 101 16.92 1.78 20.49
C VAL A 101 18.28 1.12 20.24
N LEU A 102 18.78 0.35 21.21
CA LEU A 102 20.03 -0.38 21.07
C LEU A 102 19.89 -1.60 20.16
N GLN A 103 18.70 -2.22 20.12
CA GLN A 103 18.36 -3.39 19.32
C GLN A 103 16.99 -3.21 18.63
N PRO A 104 16.88 -2.26 17.68
CA PRO A 104 15.61 -1.96 17.03
C PRO A 104 15.15 -3.10 16.12
N THR A 105 13.87 -3.44 16.21
CA THR A 105 13.21 -4.44 15.35
C THR A 105 12.27 -3.81 14.32
N SER A 106 11.92 -2.53 14.51
CA SER A 106 11.05 -1.76 13.63
C SER A 106 11.71 -0.44 13.23
N PHE A 107 11.62 -0.12 11.93
CA PHE A 107 12.31 1.02 11.33
C PHE A 107 11.37 2.02 10.66
N GLY A 108 10.06 1.79 10.70
CA GLY A 108 9.08 2.70 10.11
C GLY A 108 9.07 4.10 10.72
N PHE A 109 8.44 5.06 10.04
CA PHE A 109 8.35 6.44 10.50
C PHE A 109 7.48 6.56 11.76
N TYR A 110 6.26 6.04 11.75
CA TYR A 110 5.39 6.18 12.91
C TYR A 110 5.57 5.04 13.91
N THR A 111 5.85 3.82 13.45
CA THR A 111 5.87 2.63 14.30
C THR A 111 7.28 2.12 14.66
N GLY A 112 8.32 2.91 14.46
CA GLY A 112 9.70 2.43 14.62
C GLY A 112 10.73 3.53 14.87
N LEU A 113 12.01 3.12 14.78
CA LEU A 113 13.19 3.94 15.11
C LEU A 113 13.21 5.29 14.38
N THR A 114 12.69 5.34 13.16
CA THR A 114 12.75 6.55 12.33
C THR A 114 11.82 7.66 12.85
N GLY A 115 10.77 7.32 13.60
CA GLY A 115 9.95 8.30 14.33
C GLY A 115 10.72 8.97 15.46
N LEU A 116 11.54 8.21 16.17
CA LEU A 116 12.44 8.76 17.19
C LEU A 116 13.48 9.70 16.57
N VAL A 117 14.01 9.35 15.39
CA VAL A 117 14.90 10.23 14.61
C VAL A 117 14.20 11.53 14.21
N TYR A 118 12.95 11.46 13.75
CA TYR A 118 12.15 12.65 13.47
C TYR A 118 12.02 13.54 14.70
N THR A 119 11.69 12.99 15.87
CA THR A 119 11.56 13.76 17.12
C THR A 119 12.90 14.39 17.55
N CYS A 120 14.04 13.73 17.32
CA CYS A 120 15.36 14.35 17.52
C CYS A 120 15.57 15.57 16.60
N ILE A 121 15.19 15.48 15.33
CA ILE A 121 15.26 16.62 14.40
C ILE A 121 14.39 17.78 14.91
N ARG A 122 13.17 17.48 15.38
CA ARG A 122 12.27 18.49 15.96
C ARG A 122 12.84 19.18 17.19
N LEU A 123 13.47 18.44 18.09
CA LEU A 123 14.14 19.05 19.25
C LEU A 123 15.29 19.96 18.80
N TYR A 124 16.13 19.50 17.85
CA TYR A 124 17.19 20.33 17.29
C TYR A 124 16.66 21.62 16.66
N GLU A 125 15.58 21.56 15.89
CA GLU A 125 14.98 22.73 15.24
C GLU A 125 14.57 23.81 16.26
N LEU A 126 14.15 23.39 17.46
CA LEU A 126 13.72 24.30 18.53
C LEU A 126 14.86 24.79 19.43
N ASN A 127 15.78 23.91 19.84
CA ASN A 127 16.80 24.23 20.85
C ASN A 127 18.23 24.35 20.29
N GLN A 128 18.45 24.06 19.01
CA GLN A 128 19.73 24.11 18.31
C GLN A 128 20.85 23.24 18.93
N GLN A 129 20.50 22.26 19.77
CA GLN A 129 21.46 21.36 20.40
C GLN A 129 21.89 20.24 19.42
N LYS A 130 23.09 20.37 18.85
CA LYS A 130 23.64 19.44 17.83
C LYS A 130 23.65 17.97 18.25
N LYS A 131 23.67 17.66 19.56
CA LYS A 131 23.62 16.30 20.10
C LYS A 131 22.47 15.46 19.52
N TYR A 132 21.34 16.09 19.19
CA TYR A 132 20.17 15.41 18.62
C TYR A 132 20.42 14.98 17.17
N LEU A 133 21.02 15.84 16.33
CA LEU A 133 21.40 15.47 14.95
C LEU A 133 22.51 14.42 14.92
N ASP A 134 23.49 14.52 15.83
CA ASP A 134 24.55 13.52 15.95
C ASP A 134 23.99 12.16 16.32
N THR A 135 23.05 12.13 17.27
CA THR A 135 22.36 10.91 17.69
C THR A 135 21.50 10.34 16.57
N ALA A 136 20.68 11.17 15.93
CA ALA A 136 19.86 10.80 14.77
C ALA A 136 20.72 10.13 13.67
N THR A 137 21.85 10.75 13.32
CA THR A 137 22.75 10.23 12.29
C THR A 137 23.37 8.90 12.68
N ARG A 138 23.86 8.77 13.93
CA ARG A 138 24.40 7.49 14.42
C ARG A 138 23.37 6.37 14.35
N LEU A 139 22.11 6.64 14.71
CA LEU A 139 21.04 5.65 14.66
C LEU A 139 20.75 5.18 13.23
N ILE A 140 20.67 6.12 12.27
CA ILE A 140 20.46 5.80 10.85
C ILE A 140 21.63 5.00 10.29
N ILE A 141 22.88 5.46 10.48
CA ILE A 141 24.06 4.78 9.93
C ILE A 141 24.23 3.38 10.51
N ARG A 142 24.04 3.21 11.83
CA ARG A 142 24.15 1.90 12.50
C ARG A 142 23.12 0.89 11.96
N ASN A 143 21.95 1.35 11.57
CA ASN A 143 20.83 0.50 11.18
C ASN A 143 20.54 0.50 9.67
N GLN A 144 21.39 1.12 8.85
CA GLN A 144 21.14 1.33 7.42
C GLN A 144 20.76 0.06 6.67
N GLU A 145 21.40 -1.08 6.97
CA GLU A 145 21.11 -2.35 6.31
C GLU A 145 19.70 -2.84 6.62
N ASN A 146 19.25 -2.73 7.86
CA ASN A 146 17.91 -3.14 8.24
C ASN A 146 16.85 -2.22 7.64
N MET A 147 17.11 -0.91 7.57
CA MET A 147 16.21 0.05 6.95
C MET A 147 16.11 -0.17 5.44
N VAL A 148 17.25 -0.33 4.77
CA VAL A 148 17.31 -0.44 3.31
C VAL A 148 16.85 -1.81 2.83
N LYS A 149 17.25 -2.91 3.47
CA LYS A 149 17.02 -4.27 2.95
C LYS A 149 15.95 -5.06 3.72
N ASN A 150 15.92 -4.96 5.05
CA ASN A 150 15.15 -5.90 5.87
C ASN A 150 13.77 -5.38 6.30
N THR A 151 13.52 -4.06 6.17
CA THR A 151 12.20 -3.48 6.41
C THR A 151 11.24 -3.99 5.34
N VAL A 152 10.25 -4.78 5.74
CA VAL A 152 9.41 -5.55 4.79
C VAL A 152 8.40 -4.69 4.05
N LYS A 153 7.83 -3.68 4.72
CA LYS A 153 6.74 -2.85 4.17
C LYS A 153 7.29 -1.63 3.46
N ALA A 154 6.66 -1.23 2.38
CA ALA A 154 6.98 -0.01 1.63
C ALA A 154 6.30 1.23 2.20
N ASP A 155 5.16 1.09 2.89
CA ASP A 155 4.29 2.20 3.28
C ASP A 155 4.88 3.34 4.13
N PHE A 156 4.10 4.42 4.26
CA PHE A 156 4.48 5.63 4.99
C PHE A 156 4.50 5.43 6.51
N LEU A 157 3.55 4.66 7.05
CA LEU A 157 3.40 4.48 8.50
C LEU A 157 4.56 3.67 9.11
N SER A 158 4.77 2.47 8.56
CA SER A 158 5.57 1.40 9.13
C SER A 158 6.67 0.91 8.20
N GLY A 159 6.72 1.45 6.98
CA GLY A 159 7.63 1.03 5.93
C GLY A 159 8.78 1.98 5.66
N TYR A 160 9.56 1.59 4.65
CA TYR A 160 10.77 2.31 4.26
C TYR A 160 10.49 3.60 3.46
N SER A 161 9.28 3.81 2.92
CA SER A 161 8.92 5.10 2.31
C SER A 161 8.78 6.20 3.37
N GLY A 162 8.20 5.91 4.54
CA GLY A 162 8.24 6.84 5.67
C GLY A 162 9.67 7.13 6.14
N SER A 163 10.52 6.11 6.12
CA SER A 163 11.94 6.26 6.47
C SER A 163 12.68 7.17 5.48
N LEU A 164 12.40 7.01 4.18
CA LEU A 164 12.96 7.85 3.12
C LEU A 164 12.66 9.33 3.35
N PHE A 165 11.42 9.67 3.74
CA PHE A 165 11.03 11.04 4.10
C PHE A 165 11.90 11.59 5.24
N VAL A 166 11.98 10.89 6.37
CA VAL A 166 12.70 11.38 7.55
C VAL A 166 14.21 11.44 7.31
N ILE A 167 14.79 10.47 6.60
CA ILE A 167 16.22 10.51 6.26
C ILE A 167 16.52 11.69 5.33
N THR A 168 15.60 12.03 4.42
CA THR A 168 15.72 13.23 3.58
C THR A 168 15.63 14.52 4.42
N LEU A 169 14.76 14.54 5.43
CA LEU A 169 14.72 15.63 6.41
C LEU A 169 16.02 15.74 7.21
N LEU A 170 16.61 14.63 7.65
CA LEU A 170 17.91 14.63 8.33
C LEU A 170 19.03 15.12 7.39
N TYR A 171 19.01 14.69 6.13
CA TYR A 171 19.93 15.16 5.10
C TYR A 171 19.79 16.67 4.86
N HIS A 172 18.60 17.25 5.00
CA HIS A 172 18.42 18.70 4.90
C HIS A 172 19.30 19.47 5.89
N HIS A 173 19.44 18.96 7.12
CA HIS A 173 20.25 19.61 8.15
C HIS A 173 21.74 19.32 8.02
N LEU A 174 22.13 18.12 7.57
CA LEU A 174 23.52 17.66 7.65
C LEU A 174 24.27 17.54 6.32
N LYS A 175 23.57 17.34 5.20
CA LYS A 175 24.14 17.28 3.85
C LYS A 175 25.29 16.29 3.67
N THR A 176 25.26 15.15 4.38
CA THR A 176 26.34 14.16 4.30
C THR A 176 26.13 13.19 3.14
N ALA A 177 27.25 12.78 2.51
CA ALA A 177 27.23 11.78 1.43
C ALA A 177 26.68 10.41 1.89
N ALA A 178 26.89 10.05 3.16
CA ALA A 178 26.38 8.80 3.72
C ALA A 178 24.84 8.77 3.76
N LEU A 179 24.19 9.87 4.20
CA LEU A 179 22.72 9.96 4.17
C LEU A 179 22.20 9.97 2.74
N LEU A 180 22.85 10.70 1.83
CA LEU A 180 22.48 10.69 0.41
C LEU A 180 22.54 9.30 -0.21
N ALA A 181 23.56 8.50 0.13
CA ALA A 181 23.68 7.13 -0.34
C ALA A 181 22.52 6.23 0.14
N ILE A 182 22.07 6.40 1.39
CA ILE A 182 20.91 5.67 1.93
C ILE A 182 19.62 6.10 1.21
N ILE A 183 19.44 7.40 0.97
CA ILE A 183 18.28 7.93 0.21
C ILE A 183 18.23 7.31 -1.19
N ARG A 184 19.36 7.25 -1.90
CA ARG A 184 19.46 6.60 -3.21
C ARG A 184 19.08 5.12 -3.15
N GLN A 185 19.63 4.37 -2.19
CA GLN A 185 19.31 2.95 -2.05
C GLN A 185 17.83 2.68 -1.76
N LEU A 186 17.18 3.54 -0.97
CA LEU A 186 15.75 3.47 -0.70
C LEU A 186 14.92 3.83 -1.94
N ALA A 187 15.33 4.85 -2.71
CA ALA A 187 14.70 5.19 -3.99
C ALA A 187 14.82 4.05 -5.00
N ASP A 188 16.01 3.47 -5.17
CA ASP A 188 16.26 2.32 -6.05
C ASP A 188 15.42 1.11 -5.64
N ARG A 189 15.22 0.92 -4.33
CA ARG A 189 14.35 -0.13 -3.81
C ARG A 189 12.88 0.10 -4.16
N LEU A 190 12.38 1.34 -4.05
CA LEU A 190 11.02 1.67 -4.48
C LEU A 190 10.82 1.34 -5.96
N VAL A 191 11.78 1.69 -6.83
CA VAL A 191 11.73 1.39 -8.26
C VAL A 191 11.71 -0.12 -8.51
N ARG A 192 12.64 -0.85 -7.88
CA ARG A 192 12.77 -2.31 -8.06
C ARG A 192 11.55 -3.10 -7.56
N GLU A 193 10.91 -2.63 -6.50
CA GLU A 193 9.73 -3.30 -5.91
C GLU A 193 8.40 -2.80 -6.48
N ALA A 194 8.41 -1.82 -7.39
CA ALA A 194 7.22 -1.39 -8.10
C ALA A 194 6.72 -2.52 -9.01
N ARG A 195 5.42 -2.78 -8.96
CA ARG A 195 4.74 -3.75 -9.84
C ARG A 195 3.63 -3.07 -10.62
N ILE A 196 3.47 -3.44 -11.89
CA ILE A 196 2.36 -2.97 -12.71
C ILE A 196 1.00 -3.44 -12.15
N SER A 197 -0.01 -2.60 -12.37
CA SER A 197 -1.42 -2.91 -12.20
C SER A 197 -2.19 -2.56 -13.46
N GLU A 198 -3.51 -2.74 -13.46
CA GLU A 198 -4.38 -2.34 -14.59
C GLU A 198 -4.20 -0.86 -14.97
N THR A 199 -3.90 -0.01 -14.00
CA THR A 199 -3.47 1.39 -14.10
C THR A 199 -2.45 1.65 -13.00
N GLY A 200 -1.45 2.50 -13.25
CA GLY A 200 -0.47 2.86 -12.22
C GLY A 200 0.47 1.73 -11.79
N LEU A 201 1.16 1.98 -10.68
CA LEU A 201 2.12 1.07 -10.05
C LEU A 201 1.76 0.85 -8.57
N LYS A 202 2.06 -0.35 -8.06
CA LYS A 202 1.75 -0.75 -6.68
C LYS A 202 2.89 -1.48 -5.97
N TRP A 203 2.83 -1.48 -4.64
CA TRP A 203 3.79 -2.09 -3.71
C TRP A 203 3.07 -2.94 -2.65
N ASP A 204 3.81 -3.64 -1.79
CA ASP A 204 3.26 -4.40 -0.65
C ASP A 204 2.24 -5.50 -1.02
N TYR A 205 2.39 -6.10 -2.20
CA TYR A 205 1.61 -7.25 -2.68
C TYR A 205 2.01 -8.59 -2.02
N ASN A 206 2.90 -8.56 -1.02
CA ASN A 206 3.45 -9.74 -0.36
C ASN A 206 2.68 -10.08 0.95
N ARG A 207 3.11 -11.11 1.68
CA ARG A 207 2.47 -11.57 2.93
C ARG A 207 2.45 -10.57 4.09
N SER A 208 3.10 -9.41 3.96
CA SER A 208 3.22 -8.43 5.05
C SER A 208 1.91 -7.73 5.39
N LYS A 209 0.90 -7.82 4.53
CA LYS A 209 -0.42 -7.21 4.72
C LYS A 209 -1.54 -8.18 4.37
N SER A 210 -2.55 -8.19 5.23
CA SER A 210 -3.80 -8.90 4.96
C SER A 210 -4.76 -7.97 4.21
N ALA A 211 -4.72 -8.02 2.88
CA ALA A 211 -5.44 -7.09 2.02
C ALA A 211 -5.99 -7.76 0.76
N PHE A 212 -7.06 -7.19 0.20
CA PHE A 212 -7.67 -7.60 -1.05
C PHE A 212 -6.73 -7.42 -2.25
N ASP A 213 -5.97 -6.33 -2.23
CA ASP A 213 -4.85 -6.00 -3.12
C ASP A 213 -3.88 -5.10 -2.33
N SER A 214 -2.94 -4.40 -2.95
CA SER A 214 -2.14 -3.35 -2.29
C SER A 214 -3.05 -2.25 -1.72
N LEU A 215 -2.87 -1.89 -0.45
CA LEU A 215 -3.74 -0.91 0.21
C LEU A 215 -3.69 0.48 -0.46
N ALA A 216 -4.79 1.22 -0.40
CA ALA A 216 -4.89 2.57 -0.97
C ALA A 216 -4.56 3.70 0.02
N GLY A 217 -4.90 3.56 1.30
CA GLY A 217 -4.87 4.66 2.28
C GLY A 217 -3.52 5.35 2.54
N PHE A 218 -3.56 6.48 3.23
CA PHE A 218 -2.38 7.32 3.52
C PHE A 218 -1.39 6.68 4.50
N SER A 219 -1.86 5.86 5.43
CA SER A 219 -0.97 5.18 6.39
C SER A 219 -0.18 4.05 5.73
N HIS A 220 -0.88 3.00 5.35
CA HIS A 220 -0.32 1.73 4.87
C HIS A 220 -0.45 1.53 3.36
N GLY A 221 -0.86 2.53 2.59
CA GLY A 221 -1.21 2.35 1.18
C GLY A 221 -0.46 3.25 0.22
N ALA A 222 -0.89 3.17 -1.03
CA ALA A 222 -0.29 3.87 -2.16
C ALA A 222 -0.27 5.39 -1.97
N SER A 223 -1.30 6.00 -1.36
CA SER A 223 -1.31 7.45 -1.11
C SER A 223 -0.18 7.91 -0.19
N GLY A 224 0.13 7.13 0.84
CA GLY A 224 1.25 7.44 1.74
C GLY A 224 2.60 7.29 1.05
N ILE A 225 2.74 6.24 0.23
CA ILE A 225 3.94 6.03 -0.58
C ILE A 225 4.12 7.20 -1.54
N ALA A 226 3.07 7.58 -2.28
CA ALA A 226 3.06 8.70 -3.19
C ALA A 226 3.43 10.00 -2.48
N TYR A 227 2.81 10.30 -1.33
CA TYR A 227 3.10 11.50 -0.56
C TYR A 227 4.58 11.62 -0.21
N SER A 228 5.19 10.60 0.38
CA SER A 228 6.61 10.62 0.72
C SER A 228 7.52 10.73 -0.52
N VAL A 229 7.27 9.92 -1.54
CA VAL A 229 8.09 9.86 -2.76
C VAL A 229 8.00 11.17 -3.54
N MET A 230 6.82 11.77 -3.60
CA MET A 230 6.59 13.06 -4.26
C MET A 230 7.35 14.19 -3.56
N GLN A 231 7.38 14.18 -2.22
CA GLN A 231 8.16 15.14 -1.44
C GLN A 231 9.66 15.00 -1.70
N VAL A 232 10.18 13.77 -1.71
CA VAL A 232 11.60 13.50 -1.99
C VAL A 232 11.93 13.86 -3.44
N GLY A 233 11.07 13.52 -4.40
CA GLY A 233 11.19 13.93 -5.79
C GLY A 233 11.24 15.44 -5.94
N GLN A 234 10.34 16.18 -5.28
CA GLN A 234 10.32 17.63 -5.31
C GLN A 234 11.55 18.26 -4.63
N TYR A 235 12.06 17.63 -3.57
CA TYR A 235 13.26 18.07 -2.85
C TYR A 235 14.53 17.96 -3.71
N PHE A 236 14.69 16.86 -4.45
CA PHE A 236 15.84 16.65 -5.33
C PHE A 236 15.60 17.12 -6.78
N LYS A 237 14.42 17.68 -7.07
CA LYS A 237 13.96 18.03 -8.42
C LYS A 237 14.06 16.86 -9.39
N ASN A 238 13.72 15.67 -8.91
CA ASN A 238 13.84 14.42 -9.64
C ASN A 238 12.49 14.01 -10.25
N GLU A 239 12.37 14.13 -11.57
CA GLU A 239 11.15 13.81 -12.31
C GLU A 239 10.76 12.33 -12.26
N ALA A 240 11.74 11.43 -12.11
CA ALA A 240 11.48 9.98 -12.04
C ALA A 240 10.71 9.62 -10.76
N LEU A 241 11.09 10.19 -9.61
CA LEU A 241 10.37 10.01 -8.36
C LEU A 241 8.99 10.68 -8.39
N LEU A 242 8.86 11.86 -9.00
CA LEU A 242 7.55 12.50 -9.18
C LEU A 242 6.61 11.61 -10.00
N TYR A 243 7.10 11.08 -11.13
CA TYR A 243 6.38 10.09 -11.93
C TYR A 243 5.99 8.85 -11.11
N LEU A 244 6.93 8.29 -10.32
CA LEU A 244 6.66 7.11 -9.50
C LEU A 244 5.54 7.36 -8.47
N ALA A 245 5.50 8.55 -7.89
CA ALA A 245 4.44 8.95 -6.98
C ALA A 245 3.09 9.10 -7.71
N GLU A 246 3.08 9.72 -8.89
CA GLU A 246 1.86 9.83 -9.71
C GLU A 246 1.32 8.46 -10.12
N GLN A 247 2.19 7.51 -10.48
CA GLN A 247 1.79 6.14 -10.78
C GLN A 247 1.16 5.43 -9.57
N ALA A 248 1.63 5.70 -8.35
CA ALA A 248 0.99 5.22 -7.13
C ALA A 248 -0.41 5.83 -6.93
N LEU A 249 -0.58 7.12 -7.26
CA LEU A 249 -1.88 7.79 -7.24
C LEU A 249 -2.84 7.21 -8.30
N GLN A 250 -2.35 6.90 -9.50
CA GLN A 250 -3.14 6.25 -10.55
C GLN A 250 -3.60 4.84 -10.19
N TYR A 251 -2.78 4.09 -9.44
CA TYR A 251 -3.17 2.79 -8.92
C TYR A 251 -4.33 2.91 -7.92
N GLU A 252 -4.23 3.80 -6.92
CA GLU A 252 -5.29 3.88 -5.91
C GLU A 252 -6.62 4.42 -6.46
N MET A 253 -6.60 5.18 -7.56
CA MET A 253 -7.82 5.62 -8.24
C MET A 253 -8.70 4.44 -8.72
N GLN A 254 -8.14 3.25 -8.93
CA GLN A 254 -8.92 2.04 -9.23
C GLN A 254 -9.91 1.67 -8.12
N TYR A 255 -9.61 2.09 -6.89
CA TYR A 255 -10.38 1.77 -5.70
C TYR A 255 -11.15 2.96 -5.16
N PHE A 256 -11.28 4.03 -5.96
CA PHE A 256 -12.26 5.08 -5.70
C PHE A 256 -13.66 4.56 -5.98
N HIS A 257 -14.57 4.71 -5.03
CA HIS A 257 -15.97 4.32 -5.12
C HIS A 257 -16.84 5.58 -5.21
N PRO A 258 -17.33 5.95 -6.42
CA PRO A 258 -17.99 7.23 -6.66
C PRO A 258 -19.24 7.46 -5.79
N GLU A 259 -20.07 6.42 -5.59
CA GLU A 259 -21.32 6.58 -4.84
C GLU A 259 -21.10 6.94 -3.37
N SER A 260 -19.96 6.55 -2.79
CA SER A 260 -19.59 6.89 -1.42
C SER A 260 -18.57 8.02 -1.34
N GLU A 261 -18.19 8.62 -2.47
CA GLU A 261 -17.15 9.66 -2.57
C GLU A 261 -15.87 9.31 -1.78
N ASN A 262 -15.48 8.04 -1.81
CA ASN A 262 -14.45 7.51 -0.91
C ASN A 262 -13.64 6.41 -1.57
N TRP A 263 -12.44 6.17 -1.04
CA TRP A 263 -11.61 5.05 -1.43
C TRP A 263 -11.86 3.88 -0.51
N LEU A 264 -11.85 2.68 -1.10
CA LEU A 264 -12.10 1.45 -0.38
C LEU A 264 -10.98 1.12 0.61
N ASP A 265 -11.36 0.72 1.82
CA ASP A 265 -10.47 0.11 2.80
C ASP A 265 -10.25 -1.38 2.47
N LEU A 266 -9.20 -1.64 1.70
CA LEU A 266 -8.86 -2.95 1.16
C LEU A 266 -8.36 -3.97 2.21
N ARG A 267 -8.34 -3.63 3.50
CA ARG A 267 -7.93 -4.58 4.56
C ARG A 267 -8.95 -5.72 4.65
N LEU A 268 -8.44 -6.95 4.83
CA LEU A 268 -9.27 -8.14 5.01
C LEU A 268 -8.94 -8.81 6.34
N GLY A 269 -9.87 -8.71 7.29
CA GLY A 269 -9.80 -9.39 8.59
C GLY A 269 -10.38 -10.82 8.53
N SER A 270 -10.27 -11.54 9.64
CA SER A 270 -10.78 -12.91 9.80
C SER A 270 -12.26 -13.04 9.44
N TYR A 271 -13.10 -12.10 9.88
CA TYR A 271 -14.53 -12.07 9.57
C TYR A 271 -14.79 -12.08 8.07
N ARG A 272 -14.25 -11.11 7.32
CA ARG A 272 -14.43 -11.01 5.86
C ARG A 272 -13.91 -12.25 5.14
N LEU A 273 -12.79 -12.81 5.60
CA LEU A 273 -12.20 -14.02 5.02
C LEU A 273 -13.01 -15.28 5.31
N SER A 274 -13.93 -15.24 6.28
CA SER A 274 -14.85 -16.35 6.61
C SER A 274 -16.15 -16.33 5.79
N LEU A 275 -16.40 -15.26 5.02
CA LEU A 275 -17.60 -15.16 4.20
C LEU A 275 -17.66 -16.29 3.16
N PRO A 276 -18.86 -16.85 2.89
CA PRO A 276 -19.04 -17.81 1.80
C PRO A 276 -18.51 -17.25 0.49
N ASN A 277 -17.80 -18.08 -0.29
CA ASN A 277 -17.19 -17.70 -1.56
C ASN A 277 -16.08 -16.64 -1.49
N ALA A 278 -15.51 -16.33 -0.31
CA ALA A 278 -14.38 -15.40 -0.21
C ALA A 278 -13.18 -15.79 -1.11
N HIS A 279 -12.97 -17.08 -1.36
CA HIS A 279 -11.94 -17.59 -2.28
C HIS A 279 -12.10 -17.10 -3.73
N LYS A 280 -13.30 -16.68 -4.15
CA LYS A 280 -13.54 -16.13 -5.50
C LYS A 280 -12.92 -14.74 -5.68
N TRP A 281 -12.62 -14.07 -4.57
CA TRP A 281 -12.00 -12.74 -4.59
C TRP A 281 -12.81 -11.68 -5.35
N ASP A 282 -14.14 -11.80 -5.32
CA ASP A 282 -15.04 -10.81 -5.90
C ASP A 282 -15.12 -9.58 -4.98
N LEU A 283 -14.79 -8.41 -5.50
CA LEU A 283 -14.82 -7.15 -4.76
C LEU A 283 -16.22 -6.85 -4.20
N ASN A 284 -17.29 -7.22 -4.93
CA ASN A 284 -18.67 -6.95 -4.52
C ASN A 284 -19.03 -7.65 -3.21
N LEU A 285 -18.42 -8.79 -2.91
CA LEU A 285 -18.62 -9.51 -1.65
C LEU A 285 -18.15 -8.69 -0.44
N PHE A 286 -17.08 -7.90 -0.61
CA PHE A 286 -16.45 -7.15 0.47
C PHE A 286 -16.86 -5.67 0.50
N LEU A 287 -17.41 -5.16 -0.61
CA LEU A 287 -17.74 -3.75 -0.81
C LEU A 287 -18.56 -3.10 0.32
N PRO A 288 -19.59 -3.75 0.92
CA PRO A 288 -20.44 -3.12 1.93
C PRO A 288 -19.68 -2.55 3.12
N GLU A 289 -18.59 -3.18 3.56
CA GLU A 289 -17.79 -2.68 4.69
C GLU A 289 -16.55 -1.89 4.26
N MET A 290 -16.05 -2.11 3.05
CA MET A 290 -14.84 -1.43 2.56
C MET A 290 -15.06 0.06 2.28
N LYS A 291 -16.29 0.48 1.95
CA LYS A 291 -16.59 1.87 1.55
C LYS A 291 -16.86 2.84 2.70
N GLU A 292 -17.04 2.33 3.92
CA GLU A 292 -17.57 3.09 5.05
C GLU A 292 -16.50 3.92 5.77
N VAL A 293 -15.26 3.43 5.85
CA VAL A 293 -14.22 4.07 6.67
C VAL A 293 -13.64 5.31 5.97
N ASN A 294 -13.67 6.43 6.67
CA ASN A 294 -13.01 7.67 6.29
C ASN A 294 -12.27 8.25 7.51
N SER A 295 -10.95 8.33 7.41
CA SER A 295 -10.02 8.66 8.51
C SER A 295 -8.69 9.16 7.94
N TRP A 296 -7.74 9.51 8.81
CA TRP A 296 -6.36 9.78 8.39
C TRP A 296 -5.69 8.53 7.80
N ALA A 297 -5.86 7.37 8.44
CA ALA A 297 -5.18 6.14 8.00
C ALA A 297 -5.72 5.59 6.68
N HIS A 298 -7.05 5.62 6.51
CA HIS A 298 -7.79 4.98 5.42
C HIS A 298 -8.99 5.82 4.98
N GLY A 299 -9.27 5.82 3.67
CA GLY A 299 -10.37 6.56 3.07
C GLY A 299 -9.97 7.96 2.59
N ALA A 300 -10.99 8.72 2.20
CA ALA A 300 -10.92 9.96 1.45
C ALA A 300 -10.02 11.00 2.14
N THR A 301 -10.15 11.14 3.46
CA THR A 301 -9.51 12.26 4.16
C THR A 301 -7.99 12.17 4.19
N GLY A 302 -7.45 11.01 4.58
CA GLY A 302 -6.01 10.77 4.52
C GLY A 302 -5.47 10.87 3.11
N ILE A 303 -6.16 10.28 2.13
CA ILE A 303 -5.78 10.36 0.71
C ILE A 303 -5.79 11.81 0.21
N GLY A 304 -6.72 12.62 0.71
CA GLY A 304 -6.81 14.04 0.45
C GLY A 304 -5.55 14.80 0.82
N LEU A 305 -4.80 14.38 1.85
CA LEU A 305 -3.51 14.97 2.17
C LEU A 305 -2.50 14.79 1.04
N SER A 306 -2.43 13.60 0.44
CA SER A 306 -1.57 13.39 -0.73
C SER A 306 -2.04 14.19 -1.93
N ARG A 307 -3.36 14.38 -2.12
CA ARG A 307 -3.92 15.20 -3.20
C ARG A 307 -3.63 16.68 -3.04
N LEU A 308 -3.76 17.21 -1.83
CA LEU A 308 -3.42 18.60 -1.53
C LEU A 308 -1.95 18.86 -1.88
N TYR A 309 -1.04 17.99 -1.43
CA TYR A 309 0.37 18.14 -1.75
C TYR A 309 0.64 18.04 -3.26
N ALA A 310 0.05 17.04 -3.93
CA ALA A 310 0.20 16.86 -5.38
C ALA A 310 -0.30 18.09 -6.16
N TRP A 311 -1.45 18.64 -5.80
CA TRP A 311 -1.96 19.89 -6.39
C TRP A 311 -1.00 21.06 -6.14
N GLN A 312 -0.52 21.24 -4.91
CA GLN A 312 0.38 22.35 -4.57
C GLN A 312 1.66 22.38 -5.40
N ILE A 313 2.22 21.21 -5.74
CA ILE A 313 3.47 21.14 -6.50
C ILE A 313 3.30 21.07 -8.02
N THR A 314 2.15 20.57 -8.51
CA THR A 314 1.91 20.36 -9.95
C THR A 314 0.95 21.39 -10.56
N GLY A 315 0.06 21.97 -9.76
CA GLY A 315 -1.07 22.77 -10.25
C GLY A 315 -2.13 21.95 -11.01
N ASN A 316 -2.06 20.62 -11.02
CA ASN A 316 -3.00 19.79 -11.77
C ASN A 316 -4.41 19.85 -11.15
N GLN A 317 -5.36 20.35 -11.94
CA GLN A 317 -6.74 20.58 -11.51
C GLN A 317 -7.48 19.30 -11.12
N ASP A 318 -7.11 18.14 -11.67
CA ASP A 318 -7.72 16.85 -11.31
C ASP A 318 -7.55 16.54 -9.81
N TYR A 319 -6.37 16.84 -9.25
CA TYR A 319 -6.12 16.66 -7.82
C TYR A 319 -6.95 17.62 -6.97
N TRP A 320 -7.18 18.84 -7.45
CA TRP A 320 -8.04 19.79 -6.75
C TRP A 320 -9.51 19.38 -6.75
N ASP A 321 -10.01 18.91 -7.89
CA ASP A 321 -11.40 18.46 -8.00
C ASP A 321 -11.63 17.21 -7.14
N GLN A 322 -10.64 16.31 -7.05
CA GLN A 322 -10.66 15.22 -6.09
C GLN A 322 -10.68 15.72 -4.63
N CYS A 323 -9.94 16.78 -4.29
CA CYS A 323 -10.02 17.38 -2.95
C CYS A 323 -11.42 17.92 -2.62
N LYS A 324 -12.14 18.50 -3.59
CA LYS A 324 -13.54 18.94 -3.38
C LYS A 324 -14.47 17.76 -3.08
N VAL A 325 -14.31 16.64 -3.78
CA VAL A 325 -15.06 15.40 -3.50
C VAL A 325 -14.75 14.89 -2.09
N ILE A 326 -13.47 14.92 -1.69
CA ILE A 326 -13.05 14.53 -0.34
C ILE A 326 -13.66 15.46 0.73
N LEU A 327 -13.72 16.77 0.49
CA LEU A 327 -14.39 17.71 1.38
C LEU A 327 -15.88 17.37 1.54
N ASN A 328 -16.57 17.05 0.44
CA ASN A 328 -17.99 16.68 0.47
C ASN A 328 -18.22 15.39 1.27
N ARG A 329 -17.32 14.41 1.14
CA ARG A 329 -17.31 13.20 1.95
C ARG A 329 -17.09 13.51 3.44
N CYS A 330 -16.14 14.36 3.79
CA CYS A 330 -15.91 14.79 5.17
C CYS A 330 -17.16 15.47 5.76
N ALA A 331 -17.76 16.41 5.03
CA ALA A 331 -18.96 17.12 5.45
C ALA A 331 -20.13 16.15 5.69
N THR A 332 -20.29 15.15 4.82
CA THR A 332 -21.30 14.10 4.96
C THR A 332 -21.09 13.27 6.22
N ASP A 333 -19.85 12.80 6.47
CA ASP A 333 -19.53 12.00 7.66
C ASP A 333 -19.71 12.80 8.95
N LEU A 334 -19.36 14.10 8.96
CA LEU A 334 -19.50 14.97 10.14
C LEU A 334 -20.95 15.39 10.40
N LYS A 335 -21.77 15.51 9.35
CA LYS A 335 -23.21 15.79 9.50
C LYS A 335 -23.95 14.65 10.19
N VAL A 336 -23.58 13.40 9.92
CA VAL A 336 -24.24 12.22 10.50
C VAL A 336 -23.53 11.73 11.77
N MET A 337 -22.20 11.85 11.81
CA MET A 337 -21.32 11.52 12.94
C MET A 337 -21.65 10.17 13.63
N LYS A 338 -21.73 9.09 12.85
CA LYS A 338 -22.15 7.77 13.35
C LYS A 338 -21.12 7.06 14.23
N ARG A 339 -19.85 7.46 14.17
CA ARG A 339 -18.75 6.77 14.85
C ARG A 339 -18.49 7.34 16.24
N THR A 340 -17.96 6.54 17.14
CA THR A 340 -17.60 6.93 18.52
C THR A 340 -16.08 6.92 18.75
N ASP A 341 -15.36 7.22 17.66
CA ASP A 341 -13.90 7.32 17.62
C ASP A 341 -13.49 8.71 17.12
N PHE A 342 -12.87 9.47 18.02
CA PHE A 342 -12.32 10.80 17.83
C PHE A 342 -10.79 10.78 17.86
N THR A 343 -10.14 9.62 17.78
CA THR A 343 -8.68 9.56 17.77
C THR A 343 -8.09 10.06 16.45
N LEU A 344 -6.78 10.28 16.42
CA LEU A 344 -6.10 10.89 15.28
C LEU A 344 -5.96 9.94 14.09
N CYS A 345 -5.61 8.67 14.32
CA CYS A 345 -5.32 7.71 13.26
C CYS A 345 -6.60 7.27 12.54
N SER A 346 -7.59 6.84 13.31
CA SER A 346 -8.82 6.24 12.79
C SER A 346 -10.05 7.12 12.98
N GLY A 347 -10.07 8.05 13.93
CA GLY A 347 -11.24 8.83 14.28
C GLY A 347 -11.41 10.16 13.55
N TYR A 348 -12.40 10.94 14.00
CA TYR A 348 -12.76 12.23 13.38
C TYR A 348 -11.66 13.30 13.46
N PHE A 349 -10.80 13.28 14.47
CA PHE A 349 -9.65 14.20 14.50
C PHE A 349 -8.63 13.92 13.39
N GLY A 350 -8.64 12.72 12.81
CA GLY A 350 -7.91 12.43 11.58
C GLY A 350 -8.36 13.26 10.38
N MET A 351 -9.53 13.91 10.44
CA MET A 351 -10.02 14.79 9.38
C MET A 351 -9.46 16.22 9.44
N VAL A 352 -9.04 16.65 10.63
CA VAL A 352 -8.60 18.03 10.89
C VAL A 352 -7.42 18.46 10.01
N PRO A 353 -6.36 17.65 9.80
CA PRO A 353 -5.23 18.07 8.95
C PRO A 353 -5.65 18.42 7.52
N PHE A 354 -6.54 17.62 6.93
CA PHE A 354 -7.04 17.87 5.57
C PHE A 354 -7.92 19.11 5.54
N LEU A 355 -8.89 19.22 6.45
CA LEU A 355 -9.82 20.35 6.48
C LEU A 355 -9.09 21.68 6.69
N LEU A 356 -8.13 21.73 7.63
CA LEU A 356 -7.29 22.92 7.85
C LEU A 356 -6.49 23.29 6.60
N LYS A 357 -5.84 22.31 5.95
CA LYS A 357 -5.00 22.59 4.79
C LYS A 357 -5.81 22.93 3.54
N PHE A 358 -6.96 22.27 3.33
CA PHE A 358 -7.87 22.62 2.25
C PHE A 358 -8.39 24.05 2.44
N GLN A 359 -8.82 24.41 3.65
CA GLN A 359 -9.28 25.75 4.00
C GLN A 359 -8.21 26.82 3.72
N GLU A 360 -6.96 26.56 4.10
CA GLU A 360 -5.82 27.46 3.82
C GLU A 360 -5.64 27.70 2.32
N LEU A 361 -5.78 26.67 1.50
CA LEU A 361 -5.50 26.73 0.07
C LEU A 361 -6.69 27.21 -0.77
N SER A 362 -7.92 26.88 -0.38
CA SER A 362 -9.14 27.31 -1.08
C SER A 362 -9.55 28.74 -0.74
N GLY A 363 -9.21 29.20 0.47
CA GLY A 363 -9.74 30.44 1.02
C GLY A 363 -11.20 30.33 1.50
N GLU A 364 -11.80 29.15 1.41
CA GLU A 364 -13.14 28.87 1.94
C GLU A 364 -13.10 28.78 3.47
N ASN A 365 -14.25 28.84 4.13
CA ASN A 365 -14.34 28.71 5.59
C ASN A 365 -15.08 27.41 5.95
N HIS A 366 -14.40 26.54 6.70
CA HIS A 366 -14.90 25.26 7.19
C HIS A 366 -14.86 25.17 8.72
N GLN A 367 -14.88 26.31 9.41
CA GLN A 367 -14.81 26.43 10.86
C GLN A 367 -15.91 25.62 11.58
N ASP A 368 -17.12 25.57 11.02
CA ASP A 368 -18.23 24.82 11.61
C ASP A 368 -17.97 23.31 11.60
N LEU A 369 -17.37 22.78 10.52
CA LEU A 369 -16.96 21.38 10.44
C LEU A 369 -15.88 21.07 11.48
N LEU A 370 -14.83 21.90 11.54
CA LEU A 370 -13.73 21.76 12.50
C LEU A 370 -14.22 21.85 13.95
N TRP A 371 -15.13 22.79 14.23
CA TRP A 371 -15.74 22.97 15.53
C TRP A 371 -16.59 21.76 15.93
N SER A 372 -17.39 21.21 15.02
CA SER A 372 -18.24 20.05 15.30
C SER A 372 -17.44 18.85 15.81
N ILE A 373 -16.23 18.63 15.30
CA ILE A 373 -15.31 17.57 15.75
C ILE A 373 -14.89 17.83 17.20
N ALA A 374 -14.39 19.03 17.50
CA ALA A 374 -13.90 19.38 18.84
C ALA A 374 -15.01 19.39 19.90
N GLU A 375 -16.21 19.85 19.53
CA GLU A 375 -17.37 19.85 20.43
C GLU A 375 -17.85 18.43 20.74
N ALA A 376 -18.05 17.60 19.71
CA ALA A 376 -18.52 16.24 19.90
C ALA A 376 -17.50 15.36 20.65
N ALA A 377 -16.20 15.56 20.38
CA ALA A 377 -15.15 14.88 21.12
C ALA A 377 -15.16 15.26 22.61
N GLY A 378 -15.33 16.55 22.93
CA GLY A 378 -15.47 17.01 24.32
C GLY A 378 -16.67 16.38 25.02
N GLN A 379 -17.82 16.35 24.36
CA GLN A 379 -19.04 15.72 24.89
C GLN A 379 -18.88 14.21 25.11
N GLN A 380 -18.24 13.49 24.18
CA GLN A 380 -17.95 12.07 24.37
C GLN A 380 -17.00 11.87 25.55
N TYR A 381 -15.96 12.69 25.66
CA TYR A 381 -14.99 12.59 26.74
C TYR A 381 -15.62 12.81 28.12
N GLU A 382 -16.54 13.76 28.25
CA GLU A 382 -17.28 14.00 29.49
C GLU A 382 -18.10 12.77 29.93
N ARG A 383 -18.68 12.04 28.98
CA ARG A 383 -19.49 10.84 29.23
C ARG A 383 -18.65 9.59 29.47
N GLU A 384 -17.68 9.33 28.61
CA GLU A 384 -16.99 8.04 28.51
C GLU A 384 -15.57 8.06 29.08
N ARG A 385 -15.03 9.26 29.36
CA ARG A 385 -13.60 9.47 29.70
C ARG A 385 -12.64 8.89 28.65
N SER A 386 -13.11 8.72 27.42
CA SER A 386 -12.37 8.16 26.28
C SER A 386 -12.78 8.84 24.99
N TYR A 387 -11.81 9.00 24.09
CA TYR A 387 -12.05 9.44 22.71
C TYR A 387 -12.34 8.27 21.75
N ASN A 388 -12.19 7.02 22.20
CA ASN A 388 -12.51 5.83 21.41
C ASN A 388 -13.25 4.82 22.28
N THR A 389 -14.51 4.53 21.95
CA THR A 389 -15.33 3.56 22.69
C THR A 389 -15.29 2.16 22.08
N TYR A 390 -14.58 1.96 20.97
CA TYR A 390 -14.41 0.63 20.35
C TYR A 390 -13.33 -0.20 21.05
N ILE A 391 -12.51 0.41 21.90
CA ILE A 391 -11.39 -0.24 22.57
C ILE A 391 -11.52 -0.12 24.09
N SER A 392 -11.26 -1.22 24.79
CA SER A 392 -11.45 -1.32 26.25
C SER A 392 -10.47 -0.47 27.07
N ALA A 393 -9.24 -0.28 26.58
CA ALA A 393 -8.22 0.52 27.29
C ALA A 393 -8.25 2.02 26.95
N GLY A 394 -9.26 2.50 26.20
CA GLY A 394 -9.30 3.87 25.67
C GLY A 394 -9.23 4.97 26.75
N THR A 395 -9.72 4.69 27.96
CA THR A 395 -9.65 5.64 29.10
C THR A 395 -8.21 5.92 29.57
N SER A 396 -7.29 5.00 29.29
CA SER A 396 -5.88 5.06 29.67
C SER A 396 -4.95 5.11 28.46
N ASP A 397 -5.47 5.43 27.27
CA ASP A 397 -4.66 5.56 26.06
C ASP A 397 -4.12 7.00 25.92
N TYR A 398 -2.82 7.16 26.17
CA TYR A 398 -2.09 8.42 26.04
C TYR A 398 -1.30 8.53 24.73
N GLY A 399 -1.45 7.58 23.80
CA GLY A 399 -0.74 7.57 22.52
C GLY A 399 -1.08 8.75 21.62
N LEU A 400 -0.17 9.10 20.71
CA LEU A 400 -0.34 10.23 19.78
C LEU A 400 -1.36 9.89 18.70
N LEU A 401 -1.36 8.67 18.16
CA LEU A 401 -2.22 8.31 17.04
C LEU A 401 -3.51 7.60 17.46
N SER A 402 -3.52 6.87 18.58
CA SER A 402 -4.74 6.23 19.11
C SER A 402 -5.33 6.87 20.37
N GLY A 403 -4.66 7.84 20.98
CA GLY A 403 -4.98 8.27 22.34
C GLY A 403 -5.24 9.77 22.53
N LYS A 404 -5.28 10.16 23.81
CA LYS A 404 -5.62 11.52 24.28
C LYS A 404 -4.64 12.58 23.78
N THR A 405 -3.35 12.26 23.67
CA THR A 405 -2.34 13.25 23.25
C THR A 405 -2.51 13.63 21.78
N GLY A 406 -2.98 12.71 20.92
CA GLY A 406 -3.38 12.99 19.55
C GLY A 406 -4.50 14.01 19.42
N VAL A 407 -5.54 13.84 20.23
CA VAL A 407 -6.66 14.77 20.29
C VAL A 407 -6.20 16.14 20.77
N ALA A 408 -5.44 16.19 21.86
CA ALA A 408 -4.88 17.44 22.36
C ALA A 408 -3.94 18.11 21.33
N TYR A 409 -3.12 17.33 20.62
CA TYR A 409 -2.25 17.81 19.57
C TYR A 409 -3.04 18.46 18.43
N MET A 410 -4.15 17.85 17.98
CA MET A 410 -5.01 18.47 16.97
C MET A 410 -5.79 19.68 17.48
N LEU A 411 -6.23 19.70 18.75
CA LEU A 411 -6.83 20.88 19.36
C LEU A 411 -5.86 22.07 19.37
N LEU A 412 -4.57 21.84 19.64
CA LEU A 412 -3.53 22.87 19.49
C LEU A 412 -3.40 23.36 18.04
N GLN A 413 -3.45 22.45 17.05
CA GLN A 413 -3.43 22.83 15.62
C GLN A 413 -4.65 23.65 15.21
N LEU A 414 -5.83 23.42 15.80
CA LEU A 414 -7.01 24.27 15.60
C LEU A 414 -6.77 25.69 16.13
N LEU A 415 -6.11 25.84 17.27
CA LEU A 415 -5.79 27.15 17.83
C LEU A 415 -4.66 27.86 17.05
N ASN A 416 -3.69 27.12 16.52
CA ASN A 416 -2.61 27.65 15.71
C ASN A 416 -2.25 26.72 14.54
N PRO A 417 -2.90 26.88 13.37
CA PRO A 417 -2.68 26.03 12.20
C PRO A 417 -1.30 26.18 11.55
N LYS A 418 -0.49 27.16 11.99
CA LYS A 418 0.86 27.41 11.45
C LYS A 418 1.93 26.56 12.12
N MET A 419 1.60 25.86 13.22
CA MET A 419 2.54 24.95 13.88
C MET A 419 2.89 23.79 12.96
N THR A 420 3.99 23.10 13.29
CA THR A 420 4.34 21.92 12.50
C THR A 420 3.32 20.82 12.73
N ASN A 421 2.90 20.17 11.64
CA ASN A 421 1.96 19.07 11.65
C ASN A 421 2.64 17.72 11.39
N VAL A 422 2.68 16.85 12.40
CA VAL A 422 3.34 15.53 12.33
C VAL A 422 2.58 14.52 11.48
N VAL A 423 1.27 14.71 11.29
CA VAL A 423 0.41 13.83 10.46
C VAL A 423 0.18 14.37 9.05
N TYR A 424 0.66 15.58 8.77
CA TYR A 424 0.87 16.13 7.43
C TYR A 424 2.27 16.78 7.33
N PRO A 425 3.35 16.00 7.51
CA PRO A 425 4.69 16.56 7.62
C PRO A 425 5.26 16.88 6.23
N VAL A 426 5.77 18.11 6.08
CA VAL A 426 6.30 18.60 4.81
C VAL A 426 7.82 18.78 4.87
N LEU A 427 8.55 18.28 3.87
CA LEU A 427 9.98 18.56 3.73
C LEU A 427 10.19 20.06 3.49
N PRO A 428 11.19 20.68 4.14
CA PRO A 428 11.56 22.06 3.87
C PRO A 428 12.01 22.23 2.41
N PRO A 429 11.93 23.45 1.85
CA PRO A 429 12.48 23.76 0.55
C PRO A 429 13.94 23.30 0.44
N ALA A 430 14.29 22.71 -0.69
CA ALA A 430 15.64 22.25 -0.90
C ALA A 430 16.59 23.45 -1.08
N PRO A 431 17.77 23.44 -0.45
CA PRO A 431 18.78 24.46 -0.69
C PRO A 431 19.36 24.34 -2.10
N ASP A 432 20.02 25.40 -2.56
CA ASP A 432 20.67 25.43 -3.88
C ASP A 432 21.66 24.27 -4.05
N GLY A 433 21.70 23.69 -5.26
CA GLY A 433 22.63 22.61 -5.61
C GLY A 433 22.20 21.19 -5.21
N THR A 434 20.96 20.98 -4.73
CA THR A 434 20.44 19.61 -4.49
C THR A 434 19.86 18.93 -5.73
N LYS A 435 19.67 19.69 -6.81
CA LYS A 435 19.09 19.20 -8.06
C LYS A 435 19.92 18.03 -8.61
N ASP A 436 19.22 16.98 -9.04
CA ASP A 436 19.76 15.79 -9.72
C ASP A 436 20.76 14.96 -8.90
N LEU A 437 20.90 15.21 -7.59
CA LEU A 437 21.79 14.43 -6.71
C LEU A 437 21.40 12.96 -6.57
N LEU A 438 20.23 12.51 -7.02
CA LEU A 438 19.87 11.09 -7.02
C LEU A 438 20.29 10.36 -8.31
N ASN A 439 20.60 11.08 -9.38
CA ASN A 439 20.99 10.53 -10.69
C ASN A 439 20.07 9.39 -11.19
N LEU A 440 18.75 9.63 -11.14
CA LEU A 440 17.71 8.70 -11.57
C LEU A 440 16.80 9.42 -12.59
N PRO A 441 17.04 9.29 -13.90
CA PRO A 441 16.22 9.99 -14.90
C PRO A 441 14.92 9.22 -15.18
N LYS A 442 13.86 9.95 -15.54
CA LYS A 442 12.50 9.39 -15.73
C LYS A 442 12.46 8.30 -16.82
N PRO A 443 13.07 8.48 -18.02
CA PRO A 443 13.07 7.45 -19.05
C PRO A 443 13.73 6.14 -18.59
N ASP A 444 14.86 6.23 -17.88
CA ASP A 444 15.55 5.04 -17.36
C ASP A 444 14.67 4.29 -16.36
N LEU A 445 13.92 5.00 -15.50
CA LEU A 445 12.98 4.38 -14.57
C LEU A 445 11.86 3.63 -15.31
N GLN A 446 11.20 4.27 -16.26
CA GLN A 446 10.11 3.66 -17.04
C GLN A 446 10.62 2.41 -17.77
N GLN A 447 11.76 2.54 -18.43
CA GLN A 447 12.42 1.44 -19.12
C GLN A 447 12.80 0.32 -18.14
N VAL A 448 13.37 0.63 -16.98
CA VAL A 448 13.74 -0.35 -15.93
C VAL A 448 12.50 -1.12 -15.45
N ILE A 449 11.36 -0.45 -15.22
CA ILE A 449 10.15 -1.13 -14.72
C ILE A 449 9.50 -1.96 -15.84
N PHE A 450 9.20 -1.35 -16.98
CA PHE A 450 8.37 -1.99 -18.00
C PHE A 450 9.11 -3.05 -18.82
N SER A 451 10.43 -2.91 -18.99
CA SER A 451 11.22 -3.92 -19.69
C SER A 451 11.24 -5.28 -18.99
N THR A 452 11.03 -5.31 -17.67
CA THR A 452 10.94 -6.57 -16.91
C THR A 452 9.78 -7.47 -17.34
N TYR A 453 8.77 -6.91 -18.01
CA TYR A 453 7.60 -7.64 -18.49
C TYR A 453 7.70 -8.09 -19.96
N TYR A 454 8.71 -7.59 -20.70
CA TYR A 454 8.96 -7.96 -22.10
C TYR A 454 10.42 -8.36 -22.37
N PRO A 455 11.06 -9.17 -21.50
CA PRO A 455 12.50 -9.39 -21.55
C PRO A 455 12.96 -10.04 -22.87
N LYS A 456 12.21 -11.03 -23.39
CA LYS A 456 12.58 -11.74 -24.62
C LYS A 456 12.26 -10.92 -25.87
N THR A 457 11.12 -10.23 -25.89
CA THR A 457 10.78 -9.31 -26.98
C THR A 457 11.87 -8.25 -27.13
N ILE A 458 12.24 -7.60 -26.02
CA ILE A 458 13.28 -6.58 -26.00
C ILE A 458 14.64 -7.16 -26.39
N GLN A 459 14.99 -8.33 -25.88
CA GLN A 459 16.21 -9.02 -26.27
C GLN A 459 16.27 -9.18 -27.80
N LEU A 460 15.22 -9.70 -28.44
CA LEU A 460 15.19 -9.94 -29.88
C LEU A 460 15.24 -8.65 -30.70
N LEU A 461 14.53 -7.61 -30.26
CA LEU A 461 14.57 -6.29 -30.89
C LEU A 461 15.98 -5.68 -30.87
N ASN A 462 16.67 -5.76 -29.73
CA ASN A 462 18.04 -5.24 -29.58
C ASN A 462 19.09 -5.99 -30.43
N HIS A 463 18.79 -7.23 -30.89
CA HIS A 463 19.66 -7.93 -31.84
C HIS A 463 19.52 -7.39 -33.28
N HIS A 464 18.42 -6.70 -33.59
CA HIS A 464 18.21 -6.08 -34.91
C HIS A 464 18.83 -4.69 -35.00
N GLU A 465 18.67 -3.89 -33.95
CA GLU A 465 19.22 -2.54 -33.85
C GLU A 465 19.66 -2.34 -32.40
N LEU A 466 20.92 -1.93 -32.21
CA LEU A 466 21.46 -1.67 -30.87
C LEU A 466 20.64 -0.55 -30.21
N ASP A 467 20.38 -0.71 -28.91
CA ASP A 467 19.62 0.26 -28.11
C ASP A 467 18.21 0.56 -28.65
N PHE A 468 17.52 -0.44 -29.19
CA PHE A 468 16.21 -0.26 -29.81
C PHE A 468 15.11 0.29 -28.88
N ILE A 469 15.26 0.06 -27.58
CA ILE A 469 14.40 0.62 -26.53
C ILE A 469 14.82 2.04 -26.10
N ALA A 470 16.04 2.48 -26.43
CA ALA A 470 16.47 3.84 -26.15
C ALA A 470 15.57 4.81 -26.92
N GLY A 471 15.00 5.77 -26.20
CA GLY A 471 14.07 6.75 -26.75
C GLY A 471 12.61 6.31 -26.81
N ILE A 472 12.24 5.11 -26.33
CA ILE A 472 10.84 4.82 -26.03
C ILE A 472 10.43 5.73 -24.87
N GLN A 473 9.50 6.64 -25.15
CA GLN A 473 8.82 7.44 -24.13
C GLN A 473 7.43 6.83 -23.94
N ALA A 474 7.17 6.32 -22.75
CA ALA A 474 5.90 5.70 -22.41
C ALA A 474 5.52 6.07 -20.98
N GLU A 475 4.40 6.74 -20.80
CA GLU A 475 3.89 7.17 -19.49
C GLU A 475 3.32 6.01 -18.68
N ASP A 476 2.92 4.91 -19.32
CA ASP A 476 2.46 3.70 -18.65
C ASP A 476 2.81 2.43 -19.44
N ILE A 477 2.48 1.27 -18.85
CA ILE A 477 2.74 -0.04 -19.46
C ILE A 477 1.94 -0.23 -20.75
N GLN A 478 0.77 0.39 -20.89
CA GLN A 478 -0.06 0.29 -22.09
C GLN A 478 0.55 1.07 -23.26
N GLU A 479 1.09 2.26 -23.01
CA GLU A 479 1.83 3.03 -24.00
C GLU A 479 3.13 2.31 -24.40
N PHE A 480 3.83 1.72 -23.43
CA PHE A 480 5.03 0.92 -23.69
C PHE A 480 4.71 -0.28 -24.60
N GLU A 481 3.62 -1.00 -24.33
CA GLU A 481 3.10 -2.08 -25.16
C GLU A 481 2.80 -1.62 -26.59
N LYS A 482 2.14 -0.47 -26.75
CA LYS A 482 1.83 0.10 -28.08
C LYS A 482 3.09 0.44 -28.84
N GLU A 483 4.09 1.00 -28.18
CA GLU A 483 5.35 1.39 -28.82
C GLU A 483 6.19 0.17 -29.23
N LEU A 484 6.25 -0.87 -28.39
CA LEU A 484 6.85 -2.16 -28.78
C LEU A 484 6.13 -2.74 -30.00
N HIS A 485 4.81 -2.80 -29.98
CA HIS A 485 4.01 -3.29 -31.10
C HIS A 485 4.25 -2.49 -32.39
N ARG A 486 4.29 -1.15 -32.30
CA ARG A 486 4.58 -0.26 -33.43
C ARG A 486 5.96 -0.56 -34.03
N LYS A 487 6.97 -0.65 -33.17
CA LYS A 487 8.35 -0.91 -33.58
C LYS A 487 8.53 -2.29 -34.21
N ILE A 488 7.88 -3.33 -33.69
CA ILE A 488 7.90 -4.67 -34.31
C ILE A 488 7.34 -4.62 -35.74
N ASN A 489 6.27 -3.86 -35.97
CA ASN A 489 5.65 -3.73 -37.29
C ASN A 489 6.48 -2.94 -38.31
N LEU A 490 7.55 -2.24 -37.90
CA LEU A 490 8.49 -1.60 -38.82
C LEU A 490 9.53 -2.56 -39.38
N LEU A 491 9.67 -3.75 -38.79
CA LEU A 491 10.65 -4.74 -39.23
C LEU A 491 10.20 -5.45 -40.52
N PRO A 492 11.15 -6.00 -41.31
CA PRO A 492 10.81 -6.86 -42.44
C PRO A 492 9.88 -8.00 -42.01
N ALA A 493 8.86 -8.30 -42.82
CA ALA A 493 7.75 -9.18 -42.47
C ALA A 493 8.16 -10.51 -41.79
N ALA A 494 9.21 -11.16 -42.29
CA ALA A 494 9.71 -12.41 -41.73
C ALA A 494 10.20 -12.27 -40.26
N LYS A 495 10.98 -11.23 -39.98
CA LYS A 495 11.53 -10.95 -38.63
C LYS A 495 10.48 -10.33 -37.70
N GLY A 496 9.65 -9.44 -38.24
CA GLY A 496 8.55 -8.83 -37.50
C GLY A 496 7.56 -9.87 -36.98
N TRP A 497 7.23 -10.88 -37.80
CA TRP A 497 6.34 -11.96 -37.40
C TRP A 497 6.89 -12.79 -36.23
N GLU A 498 8.17 -13.19 -36.28
CA GLU A 498 8.80 -13.98 -35.20
C GLU A 498 8.80 -13.24 -33.87
N ILE A 499 9.13 -11.94 -33.88
CA ILE A 499 9.14 -11.13 -32.65
C ILE A 499 7.71 -10.86 -32.16
N MET A 500 6.76 -10.68 -33.07
CA MET A 500 5.35 -10.50 -32.71
C MET A 500 4.79 -11.70 -31.95
N GLU A 501 5.17 -12.93 -32.33
CA GLU A 501 4.77 -14.15 -31.62
C GLU A 501 5.25 -14.16 -30.16
N VAL A 502 6.49 -13.72 -29.92
CA VAL A 502 7.05 -13.58 -28.56
C VAL A 502 6.37 -12.45 -27.80
N PHE A 503 6.14 -11.31 -28.44
CA PHE A 503 5.43 -10.18 -27.85
C PHE A 503 4.03 -10.57 -27.40
N ASN A 504 3.29 -11.33 -28.20
CA ASN A 504 1.95 -11.80 -27.85
C ASN A 504 1.96 -12.76 -26.64
N PHE A 505 2.98 -13.63 -26.56
CA PHE A 505 3.18 -14.52 -25.42
C PHE A 505 3.47 -13.72 -24.14
N GLU A 506 4.43 -12.81 -24.17
CA GLU A 506 4.78 -11.95 -23.03
C GLU A 506 3.63 -11.01 -22.65
N SER A 507 2.91 -10.45 -23.62
CA SER A 507 1.71 -9.64 -23.38
C SER A 507 0.62 -10.41 -22.62
N LYS A 508 0.44 -11.70 -22.91
CA LYS A 508 -0.48 -12.52 -22.12
C LYS A 508 -0.02 -12.68 -20.68
N MET A 509 1.28 -12.83 -20.43
CA MET A 509 1.86 -12.85 -19.08
C MET A 509 1.70 -11.50 -18.37
N THR A 510 2.01 -10.39 -19.05
CA THR A 510 1.86 -9.02 -18.53
C THR A 510 0.43 -8.75 -18.09
N ASN A 511 -0.58 -9.20 -18.85
CA ASN A 511 -1.98 -9.08 -18.44
C ASN A 511 -2.31 -9.86 -17.16
N CYS A 512 -1.64 -11.00 -16.92
CA CYS A 512 -1.78 -11.72 -15.65
C CYS A 512 -1.13 -10.93 -14.50
N TRP A 513 -0.02 -10.22 -14.75
CA TRP A 513 0.60 -9.36 -13.76
C TRP A 513 -0.26 -8.14 -13.41
N LYS A 514 -0.84 -7.46 -14.40
CA LYS A 514 -1.72 -6.30 -14.20
C LYS A 514 -2.90 -6.62 -13.27
N THR A 515 -3.45 -7.83 -13.39
CA THR A 515 -4.62 -8.30 -12.63
C THR A 515 -4.29 -9.08 -11.36
N HIS A 516 -3.01 -9.29 -11.05
CA HIS A 516 -2.59 -10.06 -9.87
C HIS A 516 -2.93 -9.32 -8.57
N LYS A 517 -3.75 -9.93 -7.70
CA LYS A 517 -4.27 -9.30 -6.46
C LYS A 517 -3.42 -9.58 -5.20
N GLY A 518 -2.16 -10.00 -5.38
CA GLY A 518 -1.21 -10.19 -4.28
C GLY A 518 -1.39 -11.49 -3.50
N HIS A 519 -0.53 -11.68 -2.51
CA HIS A 519 -0.35 -12.94 -1.78
C HIS A 519 -1.64 -13.51 -1.17
N LEU A 520 -2.43 -12.69 -0.46
CA LEU A 520 -3.58 -13.18 0.29
C LEU A 520 -4.65 -13.81 -0.61
N CYS A 521 -4.88 -13.23 -1.80
CA CYS A 521 -5.80 -13.75 -2.81
C CYS A 521 -5.48 -15.21 -3.15
N TYR A 522 -4.25 -15.44 -3.60
CA TYR A 522 -3.84 -16.76 -4.06
C TYR A 522 -3.64 -17.76 -2.91
N ALA A 523 -3.26 -17.29 -1.72
CA ALA A 523 -3.20 -18.14 -0.53
C ALA A 523 -4.59 -18.71 -0.18
N ARG A 524 -5.63 -17.88 -0.24
CA ARG A 524 -7.02 -18.31 0.00
C ARG A 524 -7.58 -19.18 -1.13
N LYS A 525 -7.26 -18.88 -2.38
CA LYS A 525 -7.60 -19.76 -3.51
C LYS A 525 -6.96 -21.13 -3.37
N ASN A 526 -5.66 -21.19 -3.04
CA ASN A 526 -4.93 -22.43 -2.87
C ASN A 526 -5.44 -23.24 -1.66
N GLU A 527 -5.79 -22.59 -0.56
CA GLU A 527 -6.46 -23.24 0.57
C GLU A 527 -7.80 -23.87 0.14
N PHE A 528 -8.63 -23.14 -0.59
CA PHE A 528 -9.89 -23.65 -1.12
C PHE A 528 -9.68 -24.84 -2.08
N ILE A 529 -8.74 -24.73 -3.02
CA ILE A 529 -8.40 -25.81 -3.96
C ILE A 529 -7.95 -27.07 -3.21
N ARG A 530 -7.09 -26.94 -2.19
CA ARG A 530 -6.65 -28.08 -1.37
C ARG A 530 -7.82 -28.77 -0.68
N ASN A 531 -8.71 -28.01 -0.04
CA ASN A 531 -9.88 -28.55 0.65
C ASN A 531 -10.85 -29.23 -0.34
N ARG A 532 -11.09 -28.60 -1.50
CA ARG A 532 -11.91 -29.17 -2.56
C ARG A 532 -11.32 -30.45 -3.13
N ASN A 533 -10.00 -30.50 -3.34
CA ASN A 533 -9.32 -31.70 -3.83
C ASN A 533 -9.41 -32.87 -2.85
N GLN A 534 -9.41 -32.62 -1.53
CA GLN A 534 -9.68 -33.66 -0.54
C GLN A 534 -11.09 -34.23 -0.69
N GLN A 535 -12.10 -33.39 -0.89
CA GLN A 535 -13.49 -33.84 -1.11
C GLN A 535 -13.62 -34.64 -2.42
N LEU A 536 -13.05 -34.14 -3.51
CA LEU A 536 -13.07 -34.83 -4.81
C LEU A 536 -12.36 -36.18 -4.78
N SER A 537 -11.36 -36.36 -3.90
CA SER A 537 -10.66 -37.64 -3.75
C SER A 537 -11.52 -38.76 -3.15
N LEU A 538 -12.66 -38.41 -2.55
CA LEU A 538 -13.62 -39.35 -1.95
C LEU A 538 -14.70 -39.79 -2.94
N LEU A 539 -14.83 -39.13 -4.09
CA LEU A 539 -15.84 -39.46 -5.09
C LEU A 539 -15.49 -40.76 -5.83
N THR A 540 -16.52 -41.50 -6.24
CA THR A 540 -16.33 -42.57 -7.22
C THR A 540 -15.90 -41.97 -8.56
N GLU A 541 -15.31 -42.78 -9.44
CA GLU A 541 -14.95 -42.30 -10.78
C GLU A 541 -16.17 -41.84 -11.58
N GLU A 542 -17.31 -42.53 -11.43
CA GLU A 542 -18.57 -42.16 -12.09
C GLU A 542 -19.06 -40.78 -11.61
N ASP A 543 -19.10 -40.57 -10.29
CA ASP A 543 -19.51 -39.29 -9.72
C ASP A 543 -18.57 -38.16 -10.14
N PHE A 544 -17.25 -38.41 -10.11
CA PHE A 544 -16.25 -37.45 -10.54
C PHE A 544 -16.42 -37.04 -12.01
N LEU A 545 -16.65 -38.01 -12.91
CA LEU A 545 -16.85 -37.74 -14.33
C LEU A 545 -18.20 -37.10 -14.64
N ASN A 546 -19.16 -37.16 -13.72
CA ASN A 546 -20.44 -36.47 -13.84
C ASN A 546 -20.38 -34.98 -13.49
N LEU A 547 -19.28 -34.49 -12.91
CA LEU A 547 -19.08 -33.07 -12.63
C LEU A 547 -18.86 -32.26 -13.92
N TYR A 548 -19.32 -31.00 -13.93
CA TYR A 548 -18.84 -30.03 -14.91
C TYR A 548 -17.47 -29.54 -14.46
N LEU A 549 -16.49 -29.58 -15.35
CA LEU A 549 -15.13 -29.11 -15.10
C LEU A 549 -14.90 -27.82 -15.88
N GLU A 550 -14.09 -26.92 -15.33
CA GLU A 550 -13.67 -25.67 -15.96
C GLU A 550 -12.19 -25.37 -15.67
N LEU A 551 -11.60 -24.50 -16.48
CA LEU A 551 -10.27 -23.95 -16.18
C LEU A 551 -10.34 -23.06 -14.94
N SER A 552 -9.44 -23.25 -13.99
CA SER A 552 -9.43 -22.45 -12.76
C SER A 552 -9.09 -20.99 -13.05
N ASP A 553 -9.72 -20.07 -12.32
CA ASP A 553 -9.68 -18.63 -12.59
C ASP A 553 -8.29 -17.96 -12.42
N HIS A 554 -7.35 -18.61 -11.74
CA HIS A 554 -5.96 -18.19 -11.56
C HIS A 554 -5.02 -18.76 -12.65
N VAL A 555 -5.56 -19.52 -13.61
CA VAL A 555 -4.81 -20.11 -14.72
C VAL A 555 -5.19 -19.45 -16.03
N ARG A 556 -4.20 -19.18 -16.88
CA ARG A 556 -4.40 -18.77 -18.28
C ARG A 556 -3.69 -19.75 -19.19
N PHE A 557 -4.36 -20.12 -20.28
CA PHE A 557 -3.86 -21.04 -21.29
C PHE A 557 -3.32 -20.28 -22.50
N TYR A 558 -2.20 -20.73 -23.07
CA TYR A 558 -1.62 -20.20 -24.29
C TYR A 558 -1.09 -21.32 -25.20
N PRO A 559 -1.66 -21.55 -26.40
CA PRO A 559 -1.16 -22.57 -27.32
C PRO A 559 0.18 -22.16 -27.94
N LEU A 560 1.10 -23.13 -28.12
CA LEU A 560 2.40 -22.89 -28.74
C LEU A 560 2.42 -23.42 -30.18
N ASN A 561 2.81 -22.58 -31.13
CA ASN A 561 3.15 -23.02 -32.48
C ASN A 561 4.64 -23.42 -32.60
N SER A 562 5.03 -23.97 -33.75
CA SER A 562 6.40 -24.43 -34.00
C SER A 562 7.40 -23.28 -34.01
N GLY A 563 7.03 -22.13 -34.56
CA GLY A 563 7.88 -20.93 -34.61
C GLY A 563 8.25 -20.45 -33.21
N LEU A 564 7.24 -20.20 -32.37
CA LEU A 564 7.43 -19.72 -31.00
C LEU A 564 8.24 -20.72 -30.15
N ARG A 565 7.99 -22.03 -30.29
CA ARG A 565 8.81 -23.07 -29.63
C ARG A 565 10.29 -22.92 -29.98
N ASN A 566 10.60 -22.77 -31.27
CA ASN A 566 11.97 -22.66 -31.74
C ASN A 566 12.63 -21.38 -31.19
N ILE A 567 11.94 -20.24 -31.26
CA ILE A 567 12.44 -18.94 -30.78
C ILE A 567 12.70 -18.97 -29.27
N MET A 568 11.81 -19.61 -28.50
CA MET A 568 11.93 -19.75 -27.05
C MET A 568 12.83 -20.94 -26.62
N SER A 569 13.40 -21.69 -27.57
CA SER A 569 14.22 -22.89 -27.30
C SER A 569 13.49 -23.95 -26.45
N LEU A 570 12.18 -24.12 -26.68
CA LEU A 570 11.33 -25.08 -25.98
C LEU A 570 11.41 -26.48 -26.60
N LYS A 571 11.00 -27.50 -25.85
CA LYS A 571 11.00 -28.88 -26.35
C LYS A 571 9.91 -29.06 -27.40
N GLN A 572 10.12 -29.98 -28.34
CA GLN A 572 9.05 -30.37 -29.28
C GLN A 572 7.81 -30.94 -28.55
N SER A 573 7.99 -31.50 -27.35
CA SER A 573 6.88 -31.96 -26.52
C SER A 573 6.00 -30.83 -25.99
N ASP A 574 6.47 -29.58 -25.98
CA ASP A 574 5.78 -28.44 -25.34
C ASP A 574 4.74 -27.84 -26.29
N GLN A 575 3.49 -28.26 -26.13
CA GLN A 575 2.40 -27.89 -27.06
C GLN A 575 1.64 -26.65 -26.60
N ALA A 576 1.68 -26.33 -25.31
CA ALA A 576 1.05 -25.14 -24.75
C ALA A 576 1.80 -24.67 -23.49
N ALA A 577 1.55 -23.43 -23.09
CA ALA A 577 1.95 -22.87 -21.81
C ALA A 577 0.72 -22.58 -20.93
N LEU A 578 0.91 -22.76 -19.62
CA LEU A 578 -0.01 -22.35 -18.58
C LEU A 578 0.65 -21.25 -17.76
N PHE A 579 -0.02 -20.12 -17.65
CA PHE A 579 0.36 -19.04 -16.74
C PHE A 579 -0.49 -19.18 -15.47
N ILE A 580 0.16 -19.49 -14.36
CA ILE A 580 -0.50 -19.74 -13.07
C ILE A 580 -0.16 -18.58 -12.15
N GLN A 581 -1.18 -17.82 -11.74
CA GLN A 581 -1.04 -16.75 -10.76
C GLN A 581 -1.04 -17.38 -9.35
N GLU A 582 0.00 -17.09 -8.58
CA GLU A 582 0.34 -17.70 -7.29
C GLU A 582 0.67 -16.62 -6.25
N GLU A 583 0.89 -17.00 -4.99
CA GLU A 583 1.11 -16.08 -3.87
C GLU A 583 2.27 -15.10 -4.09
N SER A 584 3.36 -15.56 -4.71
CA SER A 584 4.56 -14.76 -4.99
C SER A 584 4.53 -14.05 -6.35
N GLY A 585 3.60 -14.38 -7.24
CA GLY A 585 3.59 -13.82 -8.59
C GLY A 585 2.97 -14.70 -9.66
N LEU A 586 3.70 -14.87 -10.76
CA LEU A 586 3.25 -15.64 -11.92
C LEU A 586 4.27 -16.72 -12.29
N SER A 587 3.81 -17.97 -12.35
CA SER A 587 4.58 -19.13 -12.79
C SER A 587 4.17 -19.54 -14.20
N THR A 588 5.12 -20.04 -15.00
CA THR A 588 4.87 -20.53 -16.37
C THR A 588 5.21 -22.01 -16.46
N PHE A 589 4.24 -22.83 -16.87
CA PHE A 589 4.41 -24.27 -17.06
C PHE A 589 4.13 -24.67 -18.51
N PHE A 590 5.06 -25.40 -19.12
CA PHE A 590 4.88 -25.95 -20.46
C PHE A 590 4.28 -27.35 -20.38
N ILE A 591 3.24 -27.61 -21.18
CA ILE A 591 2.47 -28.84 -21.15
C ILE A 591 2.44 -29.55 -22.51
N GLY A 592 2.33 -30.87 -22.47
CA GLY A 592 2.27 -31.73 -23.65
C GLY A 592 0.92 -31.74 -24.35
N ARG A 593 0.84 -32.52 -25.45
CA ARG A 593 -0.35 -32.59 -26.32
C ARG A 593 -1.64 -32.95 -25.57
N LEU A 594 -1.62 -34.01 -24.75
CA LEU A 594 -2.82 -34.49 -24.06
C LEU A 594 -3.37 -33.48 -23.04
N PRO A 595 -2.60 -33.00 -22.03
CA PRO A 595 -3.09 -31.96 -21.13
C PRO A 595 -3.44 -30.67 -21.88
N GLY A 596 -2.72 -30.33 -22.96
CA GLY A 596 -3.04 -29.18 -23.81
C GLY A 596 -4.41 -29.28 -24.47
N LEU A 597 -4.78 -30.46 -25.01
CA LEU A 597 -6.11 -30.69 -25.58
C LEU A 597 -7.22 -30.58 -24.53
N ILE A 598 -7.01 -31.14 -23.33
CA ILE A 598 -7.96 -31.05 -22.22
C ILE A 598 -8.21 -29.58 -21.83
N VAL A 599 -7.13 -28.84 -21.56
CA VAL A 599 -7.22 -27.45 -21.13
C VAL A 599 -7.79 -26.56 -22.24
N ASN A 600 -7.47 -26.82 -23.51
CA ASN A 600 -8.00 -26.06 -24.64
C ASN A 600 -9.52 -26.21 -24.84
N GLN A 601 -10.12 -27.31 -24.39
CA GLN A 601 -11.58 -27.44 -24.36
C GLN A 601 -12.16 -26.66 -23.17
N LEU A 602 -11.57 -26.85 -21.99
CA LEU A 602 -12.04 -26.25 -20.73
C LEU A 602 -11.78 -24.75 -20.59
N CYS A 603 -10.91 -24.16 -21.42
CA CYS A 603 -10.69 -22.72 -21.46
C CYS A 603 -11.82 -21.97 -22.19
N LYS A 604 -12.67 -22.69 -22.94
CA LYS A 604 -13.78 -22.11 -23.71
C LYS A 604 -15.08 -22.09 -22.92
N GLU A 605 -15.38 -23.19 -22.24
CA GLU A 605 -16.59 -23.35 -21.44
C GLU A 605 -16.41 -24.47 -20.41
N ALA A 606 -17.31 -24.52 -19.42
CA ALA A 606 -17.40 -25.63 -18.49
C ALA A 606 -18.02 -26.86 -19.19
N ILE A 607 -17.35 -28.02 -19.12
CA ILE A 607 -17.77 -29.24 -19.82
C ILE A 607 -17.91 -30.39 -18.82
N LYS A 608 -19.00 -31.14 -18.91
CA LYS A 608 -19.20 -32.36 -18.13
C LYS A 608 -18.07 -33.36 -18.40
N GLY A 609 -17.48 -33.96 -17.37
CA GLY A 609 -16.32 -34.84 -17.49
C GLY A 609 -16.50 -35.99 -18.50
N THR A 610 -17.69 -36.60 -18.55
CA THR A 610 -18.03 -37.60 -19.56
C THR A 610 -18.01 -37.04 -20.99
N ALA A 611 -18.65 -35.88 -21.21
CA ALA A 611 -18.68 -35.22 -22.53
C ALA A 611 -17.29 -34.76 -22.98
N LEU A 612 -16.45 -34.32 -22.03
CA LEU A 612 -15.06 -33.95 -22.29
C LEU A 612 -14.25 -35.15 -22.78
N ILE A 613 -14.41 -36.32 -22.14
CA ILE A 613 -13.76 -37.57 -22.56
C ILE A 613 -14.20 -37.95 -23.97
N ASP A 614 -15.50 -37.92 -24.25
CA ASP A 614 -16.04 -38.29 -25.57
C ASP A 614 -15.52 -37.34 -26.67
N ALA A 615 -15.48 -36.04 -26.39
CA ALA A 615 -14.92 -35.05 -27.31
C ALA A 615 -13.42 -35.28 -27.59
N LEU A 616 -12.64 -35.68 -26.57
CA LEU A 616 -11.22 -35.98 -26.72
C LEU A 616 -10.99 -37.28 -27.48
N LEU A 617 -11.77 -38.33 -27.23
CA LEU A 617 -11.67 -39.61 -27.95
C LEU A 617 -12.00 -39.42 -29.44
N ASN A 618 -13.03 -38.64 -29.76
CA ASN A 618 -13.38 -38.32 -31.15
C ASN A 618 -12.29 -37.52 -31.88
N ALA A 619 -11.41 -36.83 -31.17
CA ALA A 619 -10.26 -36.13 -31.75
C ALA A 619 -9.10 -37.06 -32.16
N PHE A 620 -9.17 -38.36 -31.82
CA PHE A 620 -8.22 -39.40 -32.23
C PHE A 620 -8.93 -40.45 -33.12
N PRO A 621 -9.21 -40.13 -34.40
CA PRO A 621 -10.13 -40.88 -35.26
C PRO A 621 -9.65 -42.29 -35.70
N GLU A 622 -8.48 -42.75 -35.26
CA GLU A 622 -7.89 -44.02 -35.71
C GLU A 622 -8.25 -45.25 -34.84
N GLN A 623 -9.20 -45.14 -33.89
CA GLN A 623 -9.52 -46.24 -32.98
C GLN A 623 -11.01 -46.62 -32.98
N GLU A 624 -11.32 -47.89 -33.26
CA GLU A 624 -12.67 -48.44 -33.12
C GLU A 624 -13.15 -48.37 -31.66
N GLN A 625 -14.41 -47.95 -31.46
CA GLN A 625 -15.05 -47.96 -30.14
C GLN A 625 -15.04 -49.39 -29.57
N GLY A 626 -14.34 -49.56 -28.44
CA GLY A 626 -14.25 -50.84 -27.74
C GLY A 626 -12.93 -51.60 -27.90
N ALA A 627 -12.03 -51.15 -28.79
CA ALA A 627 -10.68 -51.71 -28.91
C ALA A 627 -9.85 -51.53 -27.61
N PRO A 628 -8.91 -52.44 -27.30
CA PRO A 628 -8.04 -52.33 -26.12
C PRO A 628 -7.32 -50.97 -26.02
N GLU A 629 -6.88 -50.45 -27.16
CA GLU A 629 -6.17 -49.16 -27.27
C GLU A 629 -7.08 -47.97 -26.94
N HIS A 630 -8.34 -48.02 -27.35
CA HIS A 630 -9.36 -47.01 -27.03
C HIS A 630 -9.70 -47.01 -25.53
N ARG A 631 -9.73 -48.18 -24.88
CA ARG A 631 -9.91 -48.28 -23.43
C ARG A 631 -8.71 -47.70 -22.66
N VAL A 632 -7.50 -48.05 -23.06
CA VAL A 632 -6.27 -47.50 -22.48
C VAL A 632 -6.18 -45.99 -22.66
N LEU A 633 -6.58 -45.46 -23.81
CA LEU A 633 -6.62 -44.02 -24.07
C LEU A 633 -7.61 -43.32 -23.13
N LYS A 634 -8.83 -43.86 -22.98
CA LYS A 634 -9.82 -43.35 -22.03
C LYS A 634 -9.27 -43.30 -20.60
N GLU A 635 -8.66 -44.39 -20.13
CA GLU A 635 -8.05 -44.45 -18.79
C GLU A 635 -6.95 -43.38 -18.61
N ARG A 636 -6.10 -43.19 -19.62
CA ARG A 636 -5.07 -42.13 -19.60
C ARG A 636 -5.66 -40.72 -19.58
N ILE A 637 -6.74 -40.47 -20.32
CA ILE A 637 -7.47 -39.19 -20.28
C ILE A 637 -8.00 -38.95 -18.87
N VAL A 638 -8.66 -39.94 -18.27
CA VAL A 638 -9.20 -39.84 -16.90
C VAL A 638 -8.08 -39.55 -15.89
N LEU A 639 -6.96 -40.27 -15.96
CA LEU A 639 -5.80 -40.04 -15.10
C LEU A 639 -5.23 -38.62 -15.27
N GLN A 640 -5.15 -38.14 -16.52
CA GLN A 640 -4.66 -36.80 -16.81
C GLN A 640 -5.61 -35.71 -16.28
N ILE A 641 -6.94 -35.89 -16.42
CA ILE A 641 -7.96 -34.99 -15.84
C ILE A 641 -7.80 -34.96 -14.31
N LYS A 642 -7.73 -36.13 -13.66
CA LYS A 642 -7.52 -36.24 -12.21
C LYS A 642 -6.22 -35.55 -11.77
N ALA A 643 -5.15 -35.67 -12.54
CA ALA A 643 -3.88 -34.98 -12.25
C ALA A 643 -4.01 -33.45 -12.37
N LEU A 644 -4.68 -32.94 -13.41
CA LEU A 644 -4.94 -31.50 -13.59
C LEU A 644 -5.81 -30.94 -12.44
N VAL A 645 -6.83 -31.68 -12.00
CA VAL A 645 -7.64 -31.31 -10.83
C VAL A 645 -6.79 -31.25 -9.55
N ARG A 646 -5.97 -32.28 -9.29
CA ARG A 646 -5.09 -32.32 -8.11
C ARG A 646 -4.11 -31.16 -8.07
N SER A 647 -3.63 -30.72 -9.23
CA SER A 647 -2.74 -29.55 -9.36
C SER A 647 -3.47 -28.20 -9.29
N GLY A 648 -4.80 -28.17 -9.22
CA GLY A 648 -5.58 -26.95 -9.22
C GLY A 648 -5.73 -26.28 -10.59
N ILE A 649 -5.20 -26.87 -11.66
CA ILE A 649 -5.24 -26.28 -13.01
C ILE A 649 -6.68 -26.20 -13.51
N ILE A 650 -7.44 -27.27 -13.31
CA ILE A 650 -8.88 -27.32 -13.59
C ILE A 650 -9.62 -27.68 -12.31
N GLY A 651 -10.91 -27.42 -12.25
CA GLY A 651 -11.74 -27.84 -11.13
C GLY A 651 -13.21 -27.88 -11.48
N PRO A 652 -14.07 -28.35 -10.57
CA PRO A 652 -15.51 -28.34 -10.78
C PRO A 652 -16.04 -26.92 -11.00
N ALA A 653 -16.95 -26.76 -11.96
CA ALA A 653 -17.68 -25.53 -12.18
C ALA A 653 -18.62 -25.24 -11.00
N ASN A 654 -18.86 -23.96 -10.73
CA ASN A 654 -19.69 -23.51 -9.60
C ASN A 654 -21.14 -24.05 -9.59
N THR A 655 -21.64 -24.55 -10.72
CA THR A 655 -22.98 -25.15 -10.87
C THR A 655 -23.03 -26.65 -10.56
N SER A 656 -21.90 -27.26 -10.19
CA SER A 656 -21.76 -28.73 -10.12
C SER A 656 -22.09 -29.33 -8.74
N PHE A 657 -22.49 -28.52 -7.76
CA PHE A 657 -22.79 -28.95 -6.40
C PHE A 657 -24.05 -28.27 -5.86
#